data_AF-A0A9D7EHB9-F1
#
_entry.id   AF-A0A9D7EHB9-F1
#
_cell.length_a   1.000
_cell.length_b   1.000
_cell.length_c   1.000
_cell.angle_alpha   90.00
_cell.angle_beta   90.00
_cell.angle_gamma   90.00
#
_symmetry.space_group_name_H-M   'P 1'
#
loop_
_entity.id
_entity.type
_entity.pdbx_description
1 polymer ?
#
loop_
_entity_poly.entity_id
_entity_poly.type
_entity_poly.pdbx_seq_one_letter_code
_entity_poly.pdbx_strand_id
1 'polypeptide(L)'
;MIRWSSLLALCSLAFLLFSGIVGQKRQLVRIMPLGDSITWDITFGDTRPDGLRTGYRQPLWLALQAEGFDVNFVGSLVAGQDAVPAFDPDNEGHSGWTDAQIAANIYDWLTSNPADVILLHIGTNGLDASPNDVASILNEVDRYEADHDMPITVFIARIIQRVPYSATTTQFNDNVEAMALARVAGQNDRLVMVDMEDGAGLIYTIDTSGMTGDMYDYLHPNSHGYPKMAAQWFAHLRPFLLEGGCPSGISHYWKLDEAGGPPYFDSYSTADAVCSSCPGATTGVVGSSLLFSGAVSVTVPTQSSFDWSASSDFSIELWCNATEVNGANVGLIGRAGSGSFTAWSLGVNSDGKANFHLQDNGSTIDLVSTITLVPGQWYHLSATRDGSSGLTQLYVNGNQHATTSATFSHGFVSTSDVTLGYLALEVGSHFQGKIDEVALHNSALPASTLASHYSAGIGGLGYCDGEPAASTIYTTPLGQGFVGDVYSYDVNASGNPAPHYGLLAGPSGMSIESITGLANWTPSMAGTFPVSLVAVNSFGADTQSFFIEVTQLPSCPSNLIHYWKLDESSGSVYVDLVGTNSAVCSNCPQAVPGKVNFAKQFDRMDDEATISNDGTFNWNATQNFSIEFWMKQSLGCAGLTQPNNEVVIGRSGAGWWIGVMCESGGNAGKLRCYIQGTDIISNALVTDGEWHHVVFLRDNGAGNWRLYIDGLLDRSVAGAGHNLSASDPLTLGWFNGPDPGKYRFGGVLDELALYNDKLPVVVIEQHYNLGWGATYCYNCGDVDGSEAVTVSDAVYLINFIFGGGNPPLASEAADVDCSGFITISDVVFLIGYIFAGGPAPCEQCK
;
A
#
# COMPACT_ATOMS: atom_id res chain seq x y z
N MET A 1 30.82 36.89 -67.50
CA MET A 1 29.75 36.25 -68.29
C MET A 1 29.06 35.26 -67.36
N ILE A 2 27.97 35.64 -66.69
CA ILE A 2 26.56 35.67 -67.15
C ILE A 2 25.93 34.26 -67.22
N ARG A 3 25.01 34.01 -66.26
CA ARG A 3 23.65 33.41 -66.32
C ARG A 3 23.45 32.04 -66.99
N TRP A 4 22.89 31.04 -66.30
CA TRP A 4 21.46 30.77 -65.97
C TRP A 4 20.57 30.37 -67.17
N SER A 5 19.58 29.50 -66.87
CA SER A 5 18.41 28.99 -67.63
C SER A 5 18.67 27.78 -68.55
N SER A 6 17.89 26.68 -68.45
CA SER A 6 16.42 26.66 -68.45
C SER A 6 15.79 25.57 -67.56
N LEU A 7 14.68 25.97 -66.93
CA LEU A 7 13.73 25.22 -66.10
C LEU A 7 12.44 24.91 -66.90
N LEU A 8 11.63 23.98 -66.35
CA LEU A 8 10.19 23.70 -66.58
C LEU A 8 9.85 22.75 -67.76
N ALA A 9 9.01 21.72 -67.66
CA ALA A 9 8.13 21.14 -66.63
C ALA A 9 7.54 19.82 -67.24
N LEU A 10 6.94 18.80 -66.59
CA LEU A 10 6.04 18.70 -65.43
C LEU A 10 5.82 17.19 -65.07
N CYS A 11 5.67 16.90 -63.77
CA CYS A 11 4.85 15.87 -63.07
C CYS A 11 5.09 14.35 -63.30
N SER A 12 5.03 13.43 -62.31
CA SER A 12 4.41 13.46 -60.96
C SER A 12 4.75 12.20 -60.12
N LEU A 13 4.77 12.36 -58.78
CA LEU A 13 4.68 11.36 -57.67
C LEU A 13 5.77 10.25 -57.58
N ALA A 14 6.44 9.94 -56.46
CA ALA A 14 6.47 10.43 -55.08
C ALA A 14 7.85 10.06 -54.50
N PHE A 15 8.54 11.02 -53.88
CA PHE A 15 9.78 10.80 -53.11
C PHE A 15 9.51 11.41 -51.73
N LEU A 16 9.41 10.58 -50.70
CA LEU A 16 9.39 11.01 -49.30
C LEU A 16 10.40 10.16 -48.53
N LEU A 17 11.44 10.87 -48.07
CA LEU A 17 12.10 10.73 -46.76
C LEU A 17 12.80 9.39 -46.44
N PHE A 18 14.09 9.33 -46.75
CA PHE A 18 15.05 8.78 -45.78
C PHE A 18 15.59 9.96 -44.97
N SER A 19 14.95 10.23 -43.83
CA SER A 19 15.51 11.06 -42.77
C SER A 19 15.89 10.14 -41.60
N GLY A 20 16.97 10.48 -40.92
CA GLY A 20 17.79 9.59 -40.12
C GLY A 20 17.12 8.89 -38.93
N ILE A 21 17.59 7.68 -38.65
CA ILE A 21 17.48 7.09 -37.32
C ILE A 21 18.61 7.71 -36.50
N VAL A 22 18.31 8.82 -35.84
CA VAL A 22 19.09 9.31 -34.71
C VAL A 22 18.74 8.37 -33.56
N GLY A 23 19.67 7.51 -33.14
CA GLY A 23 19.55 6.88 -31.82
C GLY A 23 19.56 8.01 -30.79
N GLN A 24 18.54 8.09 -29.94
CA GLN A 24 18.56 8.97 -28.78
C GLN A 24 19.77 8.57 -27.92
N LYS A 25 20.81 9.42 -27.89
CA LYS A 25 21.82 9.34 -26.84
C LYS A 25 21.10 9.59 -25.51
N ARG A 26 21.43 8.81 -24.46
CA ARG A 26 21.08 9.16 -23.08
C ARG A 26 21.45 10.64 -22.87
N GLN A 27 20.52 11.43 -22.35
CA GLN A 27 20.78 12.82 -22.04
C GLN A 27 21.74 12.86 -20.85
N LEU A 28 22.89 13.51 -21.02
CA LEU A 28 23.83 13.77 -19.93
C LEU A 28 23.10 14.57 -18.83
N VAL A 29 23.09 14.06 -17.60
CA VAL A 29 22.52 14.78 -16.44
C VAL A 29 23.65 15.37 -15.60
N ARG A 30 23.66 16.70 -15.48
CA ARG A 30 24.63 17.43 -14.66
C ARG A 30 24.10 17.54 -13.24
N ILE A 31 24.80 16.92 -12.30
CA ILE A 31 24.41 16.90 -10.88
C ILE A 31 25.38 17.78 -10.12
N MET A 32 24.89 18.75 -9.34
CA MET A 32 25.70 19.59 -8.45
C MET A 32 25.57 19.09 -7.01
N PRO A 33 26.57 18.37 -6.46
CA PRO A 33 26.65 18.15 -5.02
C PRO A 33 26.92 19.49 -4.33
N LEU A 34 25.93 20.01 -3.61
CA LEU A 34 25.97 21.34 -3.00
C LEU A 34 25.78 21.25 -1.49
N GLY A 35 26.67 21.86 -0.72
CA GLY A 35 26.51 21.89 0.72
C GLY A 35 27.75 22.38 1.46
N ASP A 36 27.91 21.89 2.68
CA ASP A 36 29.01 22.26 3.57
C ASP A 36 30.13 21.21 3.64
N SER A 37 30.78 21.08 4.79
CA SER A 37 31.86 20.11 5.03
C SER A 37 31.39 18.66 4.93
N ILE A 38 30.10 18.35 5.06
CA ILE A 38 29.62 16.98 4.85
C ILE A 38 29.65 16.62 3.36
N THR A 39 29.32 17.58 2.48
CA THR A 39 29.45 17.43 1.02
C THR A 39 30.91 17.37 0.58
N TRP A 40 31.79 18.16 1.20
CA TRP A 40 33.23 18.15 0.90
C TRP A 40 33.93 16.86 1.36
N ASP A 41 33.55 16.29 2.51
CA ASP A 41 34.29 15.39 3.42
C ASP A 41 34.89 16.18 4.61
N ILE A 42 35.15 15.52 5.74
CA ILE A 42 35.72 16.16 6.92
C ILE A 42 37.05 16.83 6.58
N THR A 43 37.37 17.99 7.15
CA THR A 43 38.69 18.64 7.00
C THR A 43 39.36 18.91 8.35
N PHE A 44 38.57 19.20 9.38
CA PHE A 44 39.08 19.50 10.70
C PHE A 44 39.50 18.24 11.46
N GLY A 45 40.77 18.17 11.88
CA GLY A 45 41.29 17.03 12.65
C GLY A 45 41.72 15.81 11.82
N ASP A 46 41.47 15.82 10.52
CA ASP A 46 41.90 14.76 9.60
C ASP A 46 43.03 15.28 8.68
N THR A 47 44.15 14.55 8.62
CA THR A 47 45.35 14.96 7.87
C THR A 47 45.36 14.51 6.39
N ARG A 48 44.31 13.83 5.90
CA ARG A 48 44.22 13.46 4.48
C ARG A 48 44.24 14.71 3.58
N PRO A 49 45.00 14.69 2.47
CA PRO A 49 44.96 15.77 1.48
C PRO A 49 43.62 15.79 0.75
N ASP A 50 43.27 16.93 0.15
CA ASP A 50 42.00 17.14 -0.58
C ASP A 50 41.77 16.12 -1.69
N GLY A 51 42.85 15.61 -2.31
CA GLY A 51 42.76 14.54 -3.31
C GLY A 51 42.18 13.22 -2.80
N LEU A 52 42.12 13.00 -1.49
CA LEU A 52 41.53 11.81 -0.86
C LEU A 52 40.22 12.10 -0.10
N ARG A 53 39.64 13.29 -0.28
CA ARG A 53 38.38 13.74 0.33
C ARG A 53 37.22 13.40 -0.59
N THR A 54 36.41 12.42 -0.21
CA THR A 54 35.40 11.85 -1.10
C THR A 54 33.98 12.06 -0.60
N GLY A 55 33.77 12.09 0.73
CA GLY A 55 32.46 12.24 1.34
C GLY A 55 31.47 11.17 0.84
N TYR A 56 30.18 11.52 0.74
CA TYR A 56 29.17 10.65 0.13
C TYR A 56 29.28 10.59 -1.41
N ARG A 57 30.04 11.52 -2.04
CA ARG A 57 30.06 11.70 -3.50
C ARG A 57 30.65 10.52 -4.24
N GLN A 58 31.75 9.95 -3.75
CA GLN A 58 32.36 8.77 -4.37
C GLN A 58 31.44 7.54 -4.35
N PRO A 59 30.90 7.08 -3.19
CA PRO A 59 29.99 5.94 -3.19
C PRO A 59 28.73 6.20 -4.04
N LEU A 60 28.21 7.44 -4.07
CA LEU A 60 27.08 7.79 -4.93
C LEU A 60 27.44 7.68 -6.43
N TRP A 61 28.56 8.26 -6.84
CA TRP A 61 29.05 8.17 -8.21
C TRP A 61 29.21 6.71 -8.66
N LEU A 62 29.82 5.88 -7.82
CA LEU A 62 30.01 4.47 -8.13
C LEU A 62 28.67 3.72 -8.28
N ALA A 63 27.65 4.06 -7.48
CA ALA A 63 26.31 3.50 -7.63
C ALA A 63 25.66 3.95 -8.95
N LEU A 64 25.76 5.24 -9.30
CA LEU A 64 25.24 5.80 -10.56
C LEU A 64 25.90 5.17 -11.80
N GLN A 65 27.23 5.04 -11.77
CA GLN A 65 27.99 4.40 -12.85
C GLN A 65 27.71 2.89 -12.94
N ALA A 66 27.44 2.21 -11.83
CA ALA A 66 27.09 0.80 -11.82
C ALA A 66 25.75 0.51 -12.53
N GLU A 67 24.81 1.47 -12.52
CA GLU A 67 23.56 1.42 -13.32
C GLU A 67 23.70 2.06 -14.72
N GLY A 68 24.91 2.51 -15.07
CA GLY A 68 25.25 3.05 -16.38
C GLY A 68 24.66 4.43 -16.67
N PHE A 69 24.20 5.17 -15.65
CA PHE A 69 23.69 6.53 -15.85
C PHE A 69 24.76 7.45 -16.44
N ASP A 70 24.38 8.23 -17.46
CA ASP A 70 25.26 9.23 -18.07
C ASP A 70 25.15 10.52 -17.25
N VAL A 71 25.93 10.59 -16.18
CA VAL A 71 25.94 11.69 -15.21
C VAL A 71 27.29 12.39 -15.21
N ASN A 72 27.28 13.69 -14.91
CA ASN A 72 28.48 14.51 -14.70
C ASN A 72 28.30 15.31 -13.41
N PHE A 73 29.20 15.15 -12.45
CA PHE A 73 29.20 16.06 -11.31
C PHE A 73 29.71 17.42 -11.76
N VAL A 74 29.11 18.49 -11.25
CA VAL A 74 29.47 19.87 -11.62
C VAL A 74 29.67 20.73 -10.37
N GLY A 75 30.55 21.70 -10.50
CA GLY A 75 30.86 22.67 -9.46
C GLY A 75 32.22 23.31 -9.69
N SER A 76 32.49 24.41 -9.01
CA SER A 76 33.75 25.15 -9.09
C SER A 76 34.88 24.51 -8.27
N LEU A 77 34.55 23.54 -7.41
CA LEU A 77 35.50 22.90 -6.51
C LEU A 77 35.79 21.45 -6.90
N VAL A 78 37.00 21.01 -6.58
CA VAL A 78 37.51 19.66 -6.87
C VAL A 78 38.07 19.04 -5.59
N ALA A 79 37.52 17.89 -5.20
CA ALA A 79 38.02 17.11 -4.05
C ALA A 79 37.78 15.61 -4.29
N GLY A 80 38.80 14.79 -4.00
CA GLY A 80 38.76 13.33 -4.18
C GLY A 80 39.40 12.82 -5.48
N GLN A 81 40.07 13.67 -6.25
CA GLN A 81 40.64 13.32 -7.56
C GLN A 81 41.73 12.23 -7.53
N ASP A 82 42.33 11.97 -6.35
CA ASP A 82 43.35 10.94 -6.15
C ASP A 82 42.74 9.65 -5.51
N ALA A 83 41.43 9.61 -5.28
CA ALA A 83 40.76 8.49 -4.62
C ALA A 83 40.66 7.26 -5.54
N VAL A 84 40.66 6.08 -4.93
CA VAL A 84 40.51 4.79 -5.63
C VAL A 84 39.40 3.98 -4.97
N PRO A 85 38.38 3.51 -5.71
CA PRO A 85 38.16 3.71 -7.16
C PRO A 85 37.95 5.17 -7.56
N ALA A 86 38.40 5.54 -8.76
CA ALA A 86 38.25 6.90 -9.27
C ALA A 86 36.76 7.26 -9.47
N PHE A 87 36.43 8.52 -9.25
CA PHE A 87 35.11 9.09 -9.45
C PHE A 87 35.23 10.53 -9.96
N ASP A 88 34.12 11.13 -10.37
CA ASP A 88 34.07 12.55 -10.75
C ASP A 88 34.18 13.45 -9.49
N PRO A 89 35.27 14.22 -9.31
CA PRO A 89 35.53 14.95 -8.08
C PRO A 89 34.88 16.35 -8.02
N ASP A 90 34.19 16.79 -9.08
CA ASP A 90 33.60 18.13 -9.15
C ASP A 90 32.44 18.30 -8.15
N ASN A 91 32.37 19.44 -7.46
CA ASN A 91 31.37 19.71 -6.43
C ASN A 91 31.28 21.19 -6.02
N GLU A 92 30.32 21.52 -5.17
CA GLU A 92 30.19 22.77 -4.42
C GLU A 92 30.04 22.49 -2.90
N GLY A 93 30.96 21.72 -2.33
CA GLY A 93 31.06 21.50 -0.88
C GLY A 93 31.92 22.56 -0.19
N HIS A 94 31.33 23.46 0.58
CA HIS A 94 32.05 24.57 1.21
C HIS A 94 32.24 24.33 2.71
N SER A 95 33.39 23.76 3.09
CA SER A 95 33.70 23.46 4.49
C SER A 95 33.56 24.69 5.40
N GLY A 96 32.71 24.58 6.42
CA GLY A 96 32.48 25.63 7.44
C GLY A 96 31.53 26.76 7.03
N TRP A 97 30.93 26.72 5.83
CA TRP A 97 30.01 27.74 5.36
C TRP A 97 28.58 27.47 5.83
N THR A 98 27.83 28.56 6.07
CA THR A 98 26.39 28.51 6.37
C THR A 98 25.55 28.54 5.09
N ASP A 99 24.29 28.11 5.19
CA ASP A 99 23.24 28.28 4.17
C ASP A 99 23.12 29.71 3.64
N ALA A 100 23.18 30.74 4.49
CA ALA A 100 23.18 32.14 4.03
C ALA A 100 24.34 32.47 3.07
N GLN A 101 25.51 31.87 3.30
CA GLN A 101 26.68 32.09 2.43
C GLN A 101 26.52 31.33 1.11
N ILE A 102 25.93 30.14 1.11
CA ILE A 102 25.56 29.42 -0.11
C ILE A 102 24.53 30.21 -0.91
N ALA A 103 23.50 30.75 -0.27
CA ALA A 103 22.46 31.57 -0.91
C ALA A 103 23.07 32.78 -1.65
N ALA A 104 24.07 33.42 -1.07
CA ALA A 104 24.73 34.58 -1.67
C ALA A 104 25.56 34.28 -2.94
N ASN A 105 25.86 33.01 -3.24
CA ASN A 105 26.79 32.63 -4.32
C ASN A 105 26.23 31.64 -5.34
N ILE A 106 25.17 30.89 -5.01
CA ILE A 106 24.65 29.80 -5.85
C ILE A 106 24.31 30.22 -7.29
N TYR A 107 23.75 31.42 -7.49
CA TYR A 107 23.42 31.90 -8.83
C TYR A 107 24.65 32.03 -9.73
N ASP A 108 25.76 32.55 -9.20
CA ASP A 108 27.02 32.71 -9.95
C ASP A 108 27.68 31.34 -10.23
N TRP A 109 27.55 30.40 -9.30
CA TRP A 109 28.01 29.02 -9.49
C TRP A 109 27.19 28.29 -10.56
N LEU A 110 25.87 28.40 -10.55
CA LEU A 110 25.01 27.84 -11.61
C LEU A 110 25.30 28.48 -12.97
N THR A 111 25.57 29.79 -13.00
CA THR A 111 25.97 30.49 -14.24
C THR A 111 27.29 29.95 -14.78
N SER A 112 28.25 29.62 -13.91
CA SER A 112 29.58 29.13 -14.30
C SER A 112 29.59 27.62 -14.57
N ASN A 113 28.79 26.86 -13.82
CA ASN A 113 28.72 25.40 -13.79
C ASN A 113 27.23 24.97 -13.78
N PRO A 114 26.53 25.08 -14.92
CA PRO A 114 25.09 24.80 -14.95
C PRO A 114 24.78 23.35 -14.57
N ALA A 115 23.75 23.17 -13.76
CA ALA A 115 23.27 21.86 -13.29
C ALA A 115 21.85 21.59 -13.79
N ASP A 116 21.51 20.32 -13.95
CA ASP A 116 20.14 19.83 -14.16
C ASP A 116 19.53 19.37 -12.82
N VAL A 117 20.39 18.91 -11.90
CA VAL A 117 20.04 18.42 -10.57
C VAL A 117 20.94 19.06 -9.52
N ILE A 118 20.38 19.44 -8.38
CA ILE A 118 21.13 19.86 -7.19
C ILE A 118 20.89 18.85 -6.06
N LEU A 119 21.96 18.39 -5.42
CA LEU A 119 21.88 17.63 -4.15
C LEU A 119 22.22 18.59 -3.02
N LEU A 120 21.21 19.11 -2.33
CA LEU A 120 21.35 20.14 -1.33
C LEU A 120 21.39 19.54 0.09
N HIS A 121 22.57 19.52 0.70
CA HIS A 121 22.77 19.16 2.11
C HIS A 121 23.41 20.32 2.86
N ILE A 122 22.60 21.19 3.47
CA ILE A 122 23.06 22.43 4.11
C ILE A 122 22.23 22.78 5.36
N GLY A 123 22.85 23.48 6.31
CA GLY A 123 22.23 23.88 7.59
C GLY A 123 23.01 23.41 8.83
N THR A 124 24.03 22.55 8.64
CA THR A 124 24.87 22.04 9.74
C THR A 124 25.64 23.17 10.42
N ASN A 125 26.14 24.12 9.63
CA ASN A 125 26.85 25.31 10.08
C ASN A 125 25.86 26.46 10.24
N GLY A 126 25.82 27.06 11.42
CA GLY A 126 24.86 28.14 11.73
C GLY A 126 23.49 27.66 12.19
N LEU A 127 23.32 26.35 12.47
CA LEU A 127 22.07 25.72 12.86
C LEU A 127 21.20 26.56 13.81
N ASP A 128 20.04 26.97 13.30
CA ASP A 128 18.89 27.40 14.07
C ASP A 128 17.62 26.69 13.53
N ALA A 129 16.44 26.97 14.08
CA ALA A 129 15.21 26.30 13.66
C ALA A 129 14.63 26.83 12.34
N SER A 130 15.15 27.92 11.79
CA SER A 130 14.59 28.63 10.64
C SER A 130 15.01 28.00 9.32
N PRO A 131 14.08 27.79 8.38
CA PRO A 131 14.41 27.32 7.03
C PRO A 131 14.70 28.48 6.05
N ASN A 132 14.75 29.73 6.53
CA ASN A 132 14.70 30.93 5.69
C ASN A 132 15.91 31.06 4.74
N ASP A 133 17.09 30.68 5.19
CA ASP A 133 18.30 30.77 4.37
C ASP A 133 18.31 29.66 3.30
N VAL A 134 17.79 28.47 3.61
CA VAL A 134 17.52 27.42 2.61
C VAL A 134 16.47 27.89 1.60
N ALA A 135 15.39 28.53 2.05
CA ALA A 135 14.41 29.14 1.15
C ALA A 135 15.02 30.23 0.27
N SER A 136 16.01 30.97 0.77
CA SER A 136 16.75 31.97 -0.01
C SER A 136 17.65 31.34 -1.07
N ILE A 137 18.25 30.18 -0.79
CA ILE A 137 18.95 29.37 -1.81
C ILE A 137 17.98 29.01 -2.94
N LEU A 138 16.80 28.48 -2.61
CA LEU A 138 15.79 28.09 -3.60
C LEU A 138 15.30 29.29 -4.42
N ASN A 139 15.08 30.46 -3.80
CA ASN A 139 14.72 31.68 -4.54
C ASN A 139 15.79 32.09 -5.58
N GLU A 140 17.07 31.86 -5.29
CA GLU A 140 18.16 32.12 -6.23
C GLU A 140 18.23 31.07 -7.35
N VAL A 141 17.84 29.81 -7.06
CA VAL A 141 17.61 28.78 -8.09
C VAL A 141 16.46 29.20 -9.00
N ASP A 142 15.29 29.58 -8.47
CA ASP A 142 14.16 30.04 -9.30
C ASP A 142 14.55 31.22 -10.19
N ARG A 143 15.33 32.16 -9.63
CA ARG A 143 15.83 33.31 -10.41
C ARG A 143 16.70 32.83 -11.56
N TYR A 144 17.59 31.87 -11.32
CA TYR A 144 18.43 31.29 -12.36
C TYR A 144 17.61 30.57 -13.43
N GLU A 145 16.63 29.75 -13.03
CA GLU A 145 15.72 29.03 -13.94
C GLU A 145 14.97 30.02 -14.84
N ALA A 146 14.43 31.10 -14.26
CA ALA A 146 13.69 32.13 -14.97
C ALA A 146 14.58 32.93 -15.94
N ASP A 147 15.81 33.23 -15.57
CA ASP A 147 16.76 33.98 -16.41
C ASP A 147 17.31 33.14 -17.57
N HIS A 148 17.38 31.80 -17.41
CA HIS A 148 18.05 30.90 -18.36
C HIS A 148 17.14 29.88 -19.06
N ASP A 149 15.85 29.84 -18.72
CA ASP A 149 14.88 28.83 -19.23
C ASP A 149 15.41 27.39 -19.04
N MET A 150 16.08 27.17 -17.90
CA MET A 150 16.66 25.88 -17.53
C MET A 150 16.07 25.47 -16.20
N PRO A 151 15.03 24.61 -16.21
CA PRO A 151 14.48 24.14 -14.96
C PRO A 151 15.51 23.20 -14.31
N ILE A 152 15.61 23.24 -12.99
CA ILE A 152 16.48 22.43 -12.14
C ILE A 152 15.61 21.57 -11.19
N THR A 153 16.03 20.34 -10.93
CA THR A 153 15.40 19.52 -9.87
C THR A 153 16.30 19.55 -8.64
N VAL A 154 15.76 19.94 -7.48
CA VAL A 154 16.52 20.04 -6.24
C VAL A 154 16.13 18.90 -5.31
N PHE A 155 17.08 18.00 -5.05
CA PHE A 155 16.94 17.00 -4.00
C PHE A 155 17.44 17.64 -2.70
N ILE A 156 16.52 17.90 -1.77
CA ILE A 156 16.77 18.66 -0.56
C ILE A 156 16.81 17.71 0.64
N ALA A 157 17.91 17.73 1.39
CA ALA A 157 18.07 16.87 2.55
C ALA A 157 17.37 17.45 3.78
N ARG A 158 16.64 16.60 4.53
CA ARG A 158 16.67 16.71 6.00
C ARG A 158 18.10 16.39 6.41
N ILE A 159 18.83 17.30 7.03
CA ILE A 159 20.24 17.11 7.35
C ILE A 159 20.42 16.04 8.42
N ILE A 160 21.58 15.35 8.38
CA ILE A 160 21.92 14.33 9.37
C ILE A 160 21.92 14.90 10.80
N GLN A 161 21.72 14.02 11.77
CA GLN A 161 21.77 14.40 13.16
C GLN A 161 23.22 14.57 13.69
N ARG A 162 23.35 15.33 14.78
CA ARG A 162 24.62 15.62 15.45
C ARG A 162 24.83 14.64 16.59
N VAL A 163 26.09 14.49 17.01
CA VAL A 163 26.43 13.82 18.27
C VAL A 163 26.82 14.90 19.29
N PRO A 164 26.29 14.90 20.53
CA PRO A 164 25.05 14.24 20.92
C PRO A 164 23.83 14.82 20.17
N TYR A 165 22.70 14.12 20.26
CA TYR A 165 21.40 14.53 19.69
C TYR A 165 21.08 16.01 20.01
N SER A 166 20.48 16.68 19.02
CA SER A 166 20.12 18.09 19.04
C SER A 166 18.70 18.27 18.49
N ALA A 167 17.73 18.50 19.39
CA ALA A 167 16.33 18.76 19.02
C ALA A 167 16.16 19.93 18.04
N THR A 168 17.10 20.89 18.03
CA THR A 168 17.10 21.98 17.05
C THR A 168 17.32 21.49 15.62
N THR A 169 18.03 20.38 15.40
CA THR A 169 18.23 19.81 14.06
C THR A 169 16.95 19.17 13.55
N THR A 170 16.27 18.37 14.37
CA THR A 170 14.97 17.80 14.00
C THR A 170 13.97 18.92 13.70
N GLN A 171 13.93 19.96 14.56
CA GLN A 171 13.07 21.12 14.33
C GLN A 171 13.41 21.89 13.04
N PHE A 172 14.70 22.05 12.72
CA PHE A 172 15.14 22.64 11.45
C PHE A 172 14.70 21.79 10.26
N ASN A 173 14.91 20.48 10.32
CA ASN A 173 14.51 19.53 9.27
C ASN A 173 13.00 19.56 9.01
N ASP A 174 12.20 19.51 10.08
CA ASP A 174 10.74 19.59 9.98
C ASP A 174 10.29 20.91 9.32
N ASN A 175 10.96 22.01 9.66
CA ASN A 175 10.65 23.33 9.09
C ASN A 175 11.13 23.46 7.63
N VAL A 176 12.26 22.85 7.26
CA VAL A 176 12.76 22.79 5.87
C VAL A 176 11.81 21.95 5.01
N GLU A 177 11.37 20.81 5.52
CA GLU A 177 10.41 19.94 4.83
C GLU A 177 9.05 20.65 4.64
N ALA A 178 8.50 21.26 5.68
CA ALA A 178 7.27 22.04 5.57
C ALA A 178 7.39 23.19 4.56
N MET A 179 8.54 23.87 4.53
CA MET A 179 8.84 24.93 3.56
C MET A 179 8.91 24.39 2.13
N ALA A 180 9.63 23.29 1.90
CA ALA A 180 9.76 22.67 0.59
C ALA A 180 8.41 22.17 0.06
N LEU A 181 7.60 21.49 0.88
CA LEU A 181 6.26 21.03 0.52
C LEU A 181 5.35 22.19 0.11
N ALA A 182 5.39 23.30 0.85
CA ALA A 182 4.63 24.51 0.52
C ALA A 182 5.06 25.13 -0.82
N ARG A 183 6.35 25.06 -1.17
CA ARG A 183 6.87 25.56 -2.44
C ARG A 183 6.46 24.68 -3.61
N VAL A 184 6.52 23.36 -3.49
CA VAL A 184 6.04 22.47 -4.57
C VAL A 184 4.54 22.67 -4.82
N ALA A 185 3.73 22.80 -3.77
CA ALA A 185 2.29 23.01 -3.90
C ALA A 185 1.91 24.40 -4.45
N GLY A 186 2.68 25.45 -4.13
CA GLY A 186 2.29 26.84 -4.40
C GLY A 186 3.08 27.55 -5.51
N GLN A 187 4.27 27.06 -5.87
CA GLN A 187 5.23 27.75 -6.75
C GLN A 187 5.71 26.86 -7.91
N ASN A 188 5.28 25.59 -7.97
CA ASN A 188 5.62 24.61 -9.01
C ASN A 188 7.13 24.32 -9.10
N ASP A 189 7.85 24.49 -7.98
CA ASP A 189 9.24 24.06 -7.85
C ASP A 189 9.36 22.54 -7.96
N ARG A 190 10.46 22.06 -8.55
CA ARG A 190 10.78 20.64 -8.64
C ARG A 190 11.69 20.23 -7.49
N LEU A 191 11.10 20.02 -6.32
CA LEU A 191 11.82 19.64 -5.10
C LEU A 191 11.52 18.18 -4.74
N VAL A 192 12.56 17.46 -4.32
CA VAL A 192 12.45 16.09 -3.79
C VAL A 192 13.04 16.07 -2.39
N MET A 193 12.22 15.77 -1.39
CA MET A 193 12.69 15.61 -0.01
C MET A 193 13.50 14.31 0.12
N VAL A 194 14.63 14.39 0.80
CA VAL A 194 15.48 13.24 1.11
C VAL A 194 15.77 13.24 2.61
N ASP A 195 15.25 12.24 3.32
CA ASP A 195 15.50 12.13 4.75
C ASP A 195 16.88 11.50 5.02
N MET A 196 17.87 12.33 5.39
CA MET A 196 19.16 11.86 5.87
C MET A 196 19.24 11.75 7.39
N GLU A 197 18.28 12.32 8.13
CA GLU A 197 18.26 12.27 9.59
C GLU A 197 18.04 10.84 10.06
N ASP A 198 16.94 10.21 9.61
CA ASP A 198 16.60 8.85 10.01
C ASP A 198 16.66 7.87 8.82
N GLY A 199 16.21 8.29 7.64
CA GLY A 199 16.13 7.46 6.43
C GLY A 199 17.47 6.88 5.95
N ALA A 200 18.59 7.58 6.17
CA ALA A 200 19.91 7.04 5.85
C ALA A 200 20.35 5.89 6.78
N GLY A 201 19.68 5.66 7.92
CA GLY A 201 20.01 4.58 8.85
C GLY A 201 21.39 4.76 9.52
N LEU A 202 21.79 6.01 9.77
CA LEU A 202 23.05 6.35 10.43
C LEU A 202 23.03 5.97 11.92
N ILE A 203 24.11 5.36 12.39
CA ILE A 203 24.37 5.09 13.80
C ILE A 203 25.15 6.29 14.36
N TYR A 204 24.43 7.21 15.02
CA TYR A 204 24.96 8.46 15.61
C TYR A 204 25.85 8.25 16.84
N THR A 205 26.93 7.49 16.65
CA THR A 205 27.98 7.22 17.64
C THR A 205 29.33 7.55 17.01
N ILE A 206 30.15 8.32 17.74
CA ILE A 206 31.51 8.63 17.30
C ILE A 206 32.36 7.36 17.38
N ASP A 207 32.90 6.96 16.24
CA ASP A 207 33.77 5.80 16.14
C ASP A 207 34.94 6.06 15.18
N THR A 208 36.10 6.32 15.76
CA THR A 208 37.37 6.46 15.04
C THR A 208 38.08 5.12 14.82
N SER A 209 37.52 4.02 15.32
CA SER A 209 38.05 2.66 15.17
C SER A 209 37.39 1.89 14.00
N GLY A 210 36.23 2.34 13.54
CA GLY A 210 35.52 1.80 12.38
C GLY A 210 34.89 0.43 12.61
N MET A 211 34.24 0.20 13.76
CA MET A 211 33.63 -1.09 14.11
C MET A 211 32.14 -1.01 14.48
N THR A 212 31.63 0.10 14.98
CA THR A 212 30.27 0.18 15.56
C THR A 212 29.52 1.50 15.35
N GLY A 213 30.17 2.60 14.95
CA GLY A 213 29.53 3.91 14.76
C GLY A 213 29.79 4.50 13.37
N ASP A 214 28.90 5.39 12.93
CA ASP A 214 28.95 6.01 11.60
C ASP A 214 29.48 7.45 11.60
N MET A 215 29.79 8.00 12.78
CA MET A 215 30.26 9.38 12.93
C MET A 215 31.77 9.42 13.22
N TYR A 216 32.49 10.31 12.55
CA TYR A 216 33.90 10.58 12.84
C TYR A 216 34.06 11.56 14.00
N ASP A 217 33.25 12.61 14.01
CA ASP A 217 33.17 13.60 15.08
C ASP A 217 31.70 13.95 15.38
N TYR A 218 31.46 15.11 15.99
CA TYR A 218 30.12 15.54 16.37
C TYR A 218 29.21 15.90 15.18
N LEU A 219 29.75 16.05 13.96
CA LEU A 219 29.05 16.56 12.78
C LEU A 219 29.25 15.70 11.53
N HIS A 220 30.41 15.05 11.38
CA HIS A 220 30.83 14.44 10.13
C HIS A 220 30.69 12.91 10.20
N PRO A 221 30.10 12.30 9.16
CA PRO A 221 30.17 10.86 8.98
C PRO A 221 31.61 10.36 8.80
N ASN A 222 31.83 9.09 9.09
CA ASN A 222 33.08 8.38 8.77
C ASN A 222 32.91 7.53 7.49
N SER A 223 33.86 6.65 7.21
CA SER A 223 33.85 5.75 6.05
C SER A 223 32.70 4.73 6.02
N HIS A 224 31.95 4.56 7.11
CA HIS A 224 30.74 3.73 7.16
C HIS A 224 29.46 4.55 6.99
N GLY A 225 29.44 5.79 7.52
CA GLY A 225 28.29 6.68 7.38
C GLY A 225 28.11 7.27 5.98
N TYR A 226 29.19 7.70 5.32
CA TYR A 226 29.10 8.29 3.97
C TYR A 226 28.46 7.37 2.91
N PRO A 227 28.78 6.06 2.85
CA PRO A 227 28.07 5.13 1.96
C PRO A 227 26.56 5.02 2.21
N LYS A 228 26.10 5.17 3.46
CA LYS A 228 24.67 5.14 3.79
C LYS A 228 23.95 6.39 3.28
N MET A 229 24.53 7.56 3.47
CA MET A 229 24.02 8.80 2.86
C MET A 229 23.98 8.71 1.33
N ALA A 230 25.02 8.12 0.73
CA ALA A 230 25.06 7.91 -0.72
C ALA A 230 23.96 6.97 -1.21
N ALA A 231 23.69 5.89 -0.48
CA ALA A 231 22.59 4.97 -0.79
C ALA A 231 21.23 5.69 -0.73
N GLN A 232 21.05 6.58 0.26
CA GLN A 232 19.83 7.36 0.39
C GLN A 232 19.66 8.36 -0.76
N TRP A 233 20.71 9.10 -1.13
CA TRP A 233 20.67 9.95 -2.33
C TRP A 233 20.35 9.14 -3.59
N PHE A 234 21.00 7.99 -3.75
CA PHE A 234 20.82 7.12 -4.91
C PHE A 234 19.39 6.59 -5.03
N ALA A 235 18.77 6.20 -3.90
CA ALA A 235 17.40 5.70 -3.88
C ALA A 235 16.40 6.71 -4.46
N HIS A 236 16.61 8.01 -4.22
CA HIS A 236 15.77 9.08 -4.76
C HIS A 236 16.20 9.53 -6.16
N LEU A 237 17.50 9.57 -6.47
CA LEU A 237 17.99 9.97 -7.80
C LEU A 237 17.67 8.95 -8.88
N ARG A 238 17.76 7.66 -8.55
CA ARG A 238 17.56 6.56 -9.51
C ARG A 238 16.24 6.65 -10.28
N PRO A 239 15.05 6.78 -9.66
CA PRO A 239 13.81 6.92 -10.41
C PRO A 239 13.78 8.18 -11.28
N PHE A 240 14.35 9.29 -10.82
CA PHE A 240 14.46 10.54 -11.59
C PHE A 240 15.36 10.37 -12.83
N LEU A 241 16.50 9.70 -12.70
CA LEU A 241 17.42 9.47 -13.81
C LEU A 241 16.91 8.43 -14.82
N LEU A 242 15.85 7.71 -14.47
CA LEU A 242 15.10 6.82 -15.34
C LEU A 242 13.94 7.54 -16.07
N GLU A 243 13.70 8.84 -15.80
CA GLU A 243 12.66 9.63 -16.46
C GLU A 243 12.97 9.84 -17.95
N GLY A 244 12.23 9.15 -18.82
CA GLY A 244 12.33 9.27 -20.28
C GLY A 244 11.95 8.04 -21.11
N GLY A 245 11.57 6.91 -20.50
CA GLY A 245 11.08 5.72 -21.19
C GLY A 245 11.53 4.43 -20.49
N CYS A 246 10.89 3.30 -20.79
CA CYS A 246 11.35 2.02 -20.26
C CYS A 246 12.81 1.74 -20.67
N PRO A 247 13.50 0.78 -20.01
CA PRO A 247 14.89 0.47 -20.30
C PRO A 247 15.14 0.36 -21.82
N SER A 248 16.11 1.13 -22.32
CA SER A 248 16.49 1.09 -23.73
C SER A 248 16.81 -0.35 -24.14
N GLY A 249 16.01 -0.92 -25.04
CA GLY A 249 16.19 -2.28 -25.52
C GLY A 249 15.00 -3.21 -25.32
N ILE A 250 13.95 -2.85 -24.55
CA ILE A 250 12.68 -3.59 -24.58
C ILE A 250 12.13 -3.57 -26.02
N SER A 251 11.75 -4.75 -26.49
CA SER A 251 11.16 -4.98 -27.81
C SER A 251 9.70 -5.39 -27.73
N HIS A 252 9.34 -6.07 -26.65
CA HIS A 252 8.00 -6.55 -26.35
C HIS A 252 7.81 -6.55 -24.83
N TYR A 253 6.64 -6.13 -24.36
CA TYR A 253 6.33 -6.19 -22.94
C TYR A 253 4.83 -6.35 -22.69
N TRP A 254 4.46 -7.51 -22.14
CA TRP A 254 3.11 -7.83 -21.72
C TRP A 254 3.05 -7.79 -20.20
N LYS A 255 2.34 -6.80 -19.66
CA LYS A 255 2.10 -6.66 -18.21
C LYS A 255 1.24 -7.79 -17.68
N LEU A 256 0.23 -8.18 -18.46
CA LEU A 256 -0.76 -9.21 -18.13
C LEU A 256 -1.78 -8.80 -17.04
N ASP A 257 -1.98 -7.49 -16.91
CA ASP A 257 -2.90 -6.85 -15.97
C ASP A 257 -4.39 -6.93 -16.37
N GLU A 258 -4.70 -7.38 -17.59
CA GLU A 258 -6.04 -7.27 -18.15
C GLU A 258 -7.05 -8.25 -17.52
N ALA A 259 -7.92 -7.73 -16.64
CA ALA A 259 -8.98 -8.50 -15.99
C ALA A 259 -10.08 -9.04 -16.96
N GLY A 260 -10.09 -8.61 -18.23
CA GLY A 260 -11.15 -8.88 -19.21
C GLY A 260 -10.90 -10.02 -20.19
N GLY A 261 -9.74 -10.70 -20.12
CA GLY A 261 -9.29 -11.63 -21.17
C GLY A 261 -8.71 -10.89 -22.39
N PRO A 262 -8.41 -11.61 -23.51
CA PRO A 262 -7.61 -11.08 -24.60
C PRO A 262 -8.31 -9.95 -25.39
N PRO A 263 -7.55 -9.10 -26.11
CA PRO A 263 -6.09 -9.15 -26.27
C PRO A 263 -5.36 -8.75 -24.98
N TYR A 264 -4.26 -9.45 -24.68
CA TYR A 264 -3.29 -9.00 -23.69
C TYR A 264 -2.30 -8.10 -24.41
N PHE A 265 -2.26 -6.82 -24.05
CA PHE A 265 -1.62 -5.81 -24.87
C PHE A 265 -0.11 -5.87 -24.72
N ASP A 266 0.59 -5.78 -25.85
CA ASP A 266 2.01 -5.47 -25.85
C ASP A 266 2.17 -3.95 -25.69
N SER A 267 2.78 -3.51 -24.60
CA SER A 267 2.99 -2.09 -24.32
C SER A 267 4.03 -1.44 -25.25
N TYR A 268 4.72 -2.21 -26.10
CA TYR A 268 5.85 -1.77 -26.93
C TYR A 268 5.64 -1.93 -28.43
N SER A 269 4.84 -2.90 -28.83
CA SER A 269 4.66 -3.25 -30.24
C SER A 269 3.20 -3.56 -30.55
N THR A 270 2.93 -3.98 -31.79
CA THR A 270 1.60 -4.47 -32.19
C THR A 270 1.46 -5.99 -31.97
N ALA A 271 2.34 -6.61 -31.19
CA ALA A 271 2.35 -8.04 -30.93
C ALA A 271 1.46 -8.43 -29.74
N ASP A 272 0.20 -8.00 -29.77
CA ASP A 272 -0.76 -8.36 -28.72
C ASP A 272 -0.96 -9.88 -28.65
N ALA A 273 -1.02 -10.39 -27.43
CA ALA A 273 -1.21 -11.82 -27.18
C ALA A 273 -2.71 -12.17 -27.16
N VAL A 274 -3.05 -13.34 -27.68
CA VAL A 274 -4.43 -13.82 -27.81
C VAL A 274 -4.56 -15.26 -27.32
N CYS A 275 -5.78 -15.68 -27.01
CA CYS A 275 -6.09 -17.05 -26.62
C CYS A 275 -7.50 -17.44 -27.10
N SER A 276 -7.68 -18.74 -27.36
CA SER A 276 -9.00 -19.32 -27.67
C SER A 276 -9.67 -19.94 -26.44
N SER A 277 -8.87 -20.50 -25.54
CA SER A 277 -9.24 -20.84 -24.16
C SER A 277 -8.24 -20.14 -23.25
N CYS A 278 -8.74 -19.15 -22.52
CA CYS A 278 -7.89 -18.16 -21.87
C CYS A 278 -7.62 -18.51 -20.40
N PRO A 279 -6.39 -18.26 -19.90
CA PRO A 279 -6.14 -18.27 -18.46
C PRO A 279 -6.98 -17.19 -17.76
N GLY A 280 -7.29 -17.42 -16.48
CA GLY A 280 -8.00 -16.43 -15.67
C GLY A 280 -7.05 -15.38 -15.12
N ALA A 281 -7.53 -14.15 -14.90
CA ALA A 281 -6.77 -13.13 -14.19
C ALA A 281 -6.74 -13.42 -12.67
N THR A 282 -5.62 -13.13 -12.01
CA THR A 282 -5.46 -13.25 -10.55
C THR A 282 -4.41 -12.24 -10.08
N THR A 283 -4.29 -11.98 -8.78
CA THR A 283 -3.25 -11.08 -8.24
C THR A 283 -1.86 -11.54 -8.67
N GLY A 284 -1.13 -10.62 -9.29
CA GLY A 284 0.23 -10.76 -9.77
C GLY A 284 1.29 -10.39 -8.74
N VAL A 285 2.54 -10.34 -9.18
CA VAL A 285 3.65 -9.72 -8.42
C VAL A 285 3.64 -8.21 -8.63
N VAL A 286 3.21 -7.75 -9.80
CA VAL A 286 2.84 -6.38 -10.13
C VAL A 286 1.39 -6.45 -10.62
N GLY A 287 0.49 -5.63 -10.07
CA GLY A 287 -0.91 -5.61 -10.49
C GLY A 287 -1.59 -7.00 -10.55
N SER A 288 -2.05 -7.40 -11.73
CA SER A 288 -2.66 -8.69 -12.03
C SER A 288 -1.78 -9.55 -12.95
N SER A 289 -1.96 -10.86 -12.87
CA SER A 289 -1.25 -11.89 -13.64
C SER A 289 -2.21 -12.90 -14.26
N LEU A 290 -1.70 -13.76 -15.15
CA LEU A 290 -2.47 -14.86 -15.74
C LEU A 290 -2.26 -16.19 -15.01
N LEU A 291 -3.37 -16.82 -14.61
CA LEU A 291 -3.43 -18.15 -14.00
C LEU A 291 -3.66 -19.25 -15.05
N PHE A 292 -2.61 -20.01 -15.34
CA PHE A 292 -2.62 -21.17 -16.23
C PHE A 292 -3.01 -22.44 -15.46
N SER A 293 -3.97 -23.20 -16.01
CA SER A 293 -4.53 -24.40 -15.38
C SER A 293 -3.86 -25.72 -15.77
N GLY A 294 -2.86 -25.69 -16.64
CA GLY A 294 -2.29 -26.88 -17.29
C GLY A 294 -3.07 -27.36 -18.53
N ALA A 295 -4.13 -26.64 -18.93
CA ALA A 295 -4.93 -26.96 -20.12
C ALA A 295 -5.18 -25.76 -21.05
N VAL A 296 -4.65 -24.59 -20.70
CA VAL A 296 -4.81 -23.32 -21.43
C VAL A 296 -3.45 -22.79 -21.84
N SER A 297 -3.42 -21.97 -22.89
CA SER A 297 -2.20 -21.33 -23.39
C SER A 297 -2.55 -19.98 -24.01
N VAL A 298 -1.55 -19.10 -24.08
CA VAL A 298 -1.63 -17.82 -24.79
C VAL A 298 -0.67 -17.85 -25.97
N THR A 299 -1.07 -17.23 -27.07
CA THR A 299 -0.31 -17.18 -28.32
C THR A 299 -0.12 -15.74 -28.75
N VAL A 300 1.11 -15.38 -29.10
CA VAL A 300 1.45 -14.09 -29.73
C VAL A 300 1.72 -14.37 -31.21
N PRO A 301 0.92 -13.79 -32.13
CA PRO A 301 1.09 -14.00 -33.56
C PRO A 301 2.53 -13.71 -34.01
N THR A 302 3.07 -14.56 -34.88
CA THR A 302 4.44 -14.46 -35.39
C THR A 302 4.71 -13.11 -36.07
N GLN A 303 5.83 -12.48 -35.73
CA GLN A 303 6.33 -11.23 -36.32
C GLN A 303 7.86 -11.26 -36.47
N SER A 304 8.42 -10.40 -37.33
CA SER A 304 9.87 -10.35 -37.59
C SER A 304 10.70 -9.85 -36.40
N SER A 305 10.07 -9.23 -35.41
CA SER A 305 10.75 -8.78 -34.18
C SER A 305 11.22 -9.93 -33.29
N PHE A 306 10.68 -11.14 -33.49
CA PHE A 306 11.12 -12.38 -32.83
C PHE A 306 12.21 -13.14 -33.62
N ASP A 307 12.67 -12.60 -34.76
CA ASP A 307 13.62 -13.23 -35.66
C ASP A 307 15.05 -12.75 -35.36
N TRP A 308 15.70 -13.36 -34.37
CA TRP A 308 17.08 -13.04 -34.01
C TRP A 308 18.10 -13.72 -34.94
N SER A 309 19.08 -12.96 -35.40
CA SER A 309 20.20 -13.49 -36.18
C SER A 309 21.19 -14.28 -35.30
N ALA A 310 22.11 -15.01 -35.95
CA ALA A 310 23.16 -15.73 -35.24
C ALA A 310 24.05 -14.84 -34.36
N SER A 311 24.14 -13.53 -34.62
CA SER A 311 24.95 -12.58 -33.84
C SER A 311 24.09 -11.57 -33.06
N SER A 312 22.77 -11.77 -32.99
CA SER A 312 21.89 -10.85 -32.26
C SER A 312 22.05 -10.99 -30.76
N ASP A 313 22.10 -9.84 -30.09
CA ASP A 313 21.96 -9.76 -28.64
C ASP A 313 20.48 -9.78 -28.28
N PHE A 314 20.13 -10.50 -27.23
CA PHE A 314 18.77 -10.45 -26.69
C PHE A 314 18.71 -10.92 -25.24
N SER A 315 17.62 -10.54 -24.58
CA SER A 315 17.26 -11.03 -23.25
C SER A 315 15.78 -11.33 -23.17
N ILE A 316 15.42 -12.26 -22.30
CA ILE A 316 14.05 -12.64 -22.00
C ILE A 316 13.91 -12.62 -20.49
N GLU A 317 12.88 -11.96 -19.97
CA GLU A 317 12.59 -11.97 -18.54
C GLU A 317 11.09 -12.05 -18.26
N LEU A 318 10.73 -12.70 -17.17
CA LEU A 318 9.36 -12.82 -16.69
C LEU A 318 9.29 -13.19 -15.22
N TRP A 319 8.11 -13.01 -14.63
CA TRP A 319 7.77 -13.56 -13.32
C TRP A 319 6.90 -14.81 -13.46
N CYS A 320 7.18 -15.80 -12.60
CA CYS A 320 6.37 -17.02 -12.56
C CYS A 320 6.15 -17.51 -11.13
N ASN A 321 5.00 -18.15 -10.91
CA ASN A 321 4.66 -18.87 -9.70
C ASN A 321 4.06 -20.22 -10.07
N ALA A 322 4.88 -21.26 -10.07
CA ALA A 322 4.45 -22.61 -10.45
C ALA A 322 3.66 -23.27 -9.32
N THR A 323 2.52 -23.92 -9.61
CA THR A 323 1.80 -24.74 -8.62
C THR A 323 2.36 -26.15 -8.52
N GLU A 324 3.04 -26.61 -9.57
CA GLU A 324 3.79 -27.86 -9.61
C GLU A 324 5.11 -27.65 -10.35
N VAL A 325 6.18 -28.27 -9.85
CA VAL A 325 7.53 -28.11 -10.42
C VAL A 325 8.14 -29.43 -10.90
N ASN A 326 7.56 -30.59 -10.57
CA ASN A 326 8.09 -31.89 -11.02
C ASN A 326 7.24 -32.43 -12.17
N GLY A 327 7.82 -32.71 -13.34
CA GLY A 327 7.01 -33.08 -14.51
C GLY A 327 7.76 -33.14 -15.84
N ALA A 328 7.12 -32.72 -16.93
CA ALA A 328 7.74 -32.55 -18.25
C ALA A 328 8.44 -31.18 -18.35
N ASN A 329 9.20 -30.94 -19.43
CA ASN A 329 9.72 -29.61 -19.72
C ASN A 329 8.56 -28.66 -20.12
N VAL A 330 8.47 -27.50 -19.49
CA VAL A 330 7.38 -26.54 -19.72
C VAL A 330 7.97 -25.19 -20.09
N GLY A 331 7.57 -24.65 -21.24
CA GLY A 331 7.88 -23.27 -21.61
C GLY A 331 6.92 -22.29 -20.94
N LEU A 332 7.48 -21.32 -20.21
CA LEU A 332 6.73 -20.17 -19.71
C LEU A 332 6.52 -19.14 -20.83
N ILE A 333 7.58 -18.92 -21.61
CA ILE A 333 7.53 -18.29 -22.92
C ILE A 333 8.46 -19.03 -23.88
N GLY A 334 8.06 -19.16 -25.14
CA GLY A 334 8.95 -19.72 -26.15
C GLY A 334 8.39 -19.72 -27.56
N ARG A 335 9.22 -20.15 -28.50
CA ARG A 335 8.88 -20.27 -29.91
C ARG A 335 9.55 -21.53 -30.45
N ALA A 336 8.75 -22.41 -31.04
CA ALA A 336 9.22 -23.65 -31.63
C ALA A 336 8.49 -23.90 -32.95
N GLY A 337 9.25 -24.03 -34.04
CA GLY A 337 8.68 -24.29 -35.36
C GLY A 337 8.29 -25.75 -35.55
N SER A 338 7.08 -26.04 -36.06
CA SER A 338 6.72 -27.40 -36.47
C SER A 338 7.56 -27.82 -37.68
N GLY A 339 8.55 -28.68 -37.44
CA GLY A 339 9.52 -29.10 -38.47
C GLY A 339 10.68 -28.11 -38.70
N SER A 340 10.84 -27.09 -37.84
CA SER A 340 12.01 -26.21 -37.83
C SER A 340 13.07 -26.74 -36.87
N PHE A 341 14.35 -26.62 -37.24
CA PHE A 341 15.48 -26.84 -36.33
C PHE A 341 15.81 -25.58 -35.52
N THR A 342 14.85 -24.66 -35.31
CA THR A 342 15.04 -23.43 -34.53
C THR A 342 14.01 -23.36 -33.41
N ALA A 343 14.50 -23.25 -32.18
CA ALA A 343 13.67 -23.13 -31.00
C ALA A 343 14.35 -22.27 -29.93
N TRP A 344 13.55 -21.51 -29.19
CA TRP A 344 13.99 -20.86 -27.97
C TRP A 344 12.89 -20.88 -26.92
N SER A 345 13.24 -21.04 -25.66
CA SER A 345 12.28 -20.96 -24.55
C SER A 345 12.96 -20.65 -23.23
N LEU A 346 12.23 -19.92 -22.38
CA LEU A 346 12.51 -19.78 -20.96
C LEU A 346 11.39 -20.47 -20.19
N GLY A 347 11.74 -21.35 -19.27
CA GLY A 347 10.76 -22.22 -18.65
C GLY A 347 11.30 -23.01 -17.45
N VAL A 348 10.61 -24.10 -17.14
CA VAL A 348 10.94 -25.03 -16.06
C VAL A 348 11.13 -26.43 -16.65
N ASN A 349 12.23 -27.09 -16.32
CA ASN A 349 12.51 -28.44 -16.80
C ASN A 349 11.83 -29.52 -15.96
N SER A 350 11.98 -30.78 -16.35
CA SER A 350 11.38 -31.93 -15.65
C SER A 350 11.81 -32.11 -14.19
N ASP A 351 12.95 -31.54 -13.80
CA ASP A 351 13.49 -31.58 -12.43
C ASP A 351 13.05 -30.37 -11.58
N GLY A 352 12.15 -29.53 -12.11
CA GLY A 352 11.65 -28.33 -11.43
C GLY A 352 12.61 -27.17 -11.36
N LYS A 353 13.60 -27.15 -12.25
CA LYS A 353 14.60 -26.10 -12.31
C LYS A 353 14.30 -25.15 -13.45
N ALA A 354 14.57 -23.86 -13.25
CA ALA A 354 14.54 -22.91 -14.35
C ALA A 354 15.48 -23.37 -15.46
N ASN A 355 15.02 -23.32 -16.71
CA ASN A 355 15.73 -23.77 -17.89
C ASN A 355 15.58 -22.75 -19.03
N PHE A 356 16.71 -22.49 -19.70
CA PHE A 356 16.75 -21.69 -20.90
C PHE A 356 17.31 -22.55 -22.05
N HIS A 357 16.46 -22.77 -23.06
CA HIS A 357 16.75 -23.58 -24.23
C HIS A 357 17.00 -22.67 -25.44
N LEU A 358 18.08 -22.92 -26.18
CA LEU A 358 18.35 -22.28 -27.47
C LEU A 358 18.82 -23.31 -28.49
N GLN A 359 18.18 -23.31 -29.66
CA GLN A 359 18.49 -24.20 -30.77
C GLN A 359 18.45 -23.42 -32.09
N ASP A 360 19.52 -23.56 -32.88
CA ASP A 360 19.54 -23.22 -34.31
C ASP A 360 19.72 -24.47 -35.18
N ASN A 361 19.73 -24.28 -36.50
CA ASN A 361 19.96 -25.35 -37.48
C ASN A 361 21.42 -25.85 -37.53
N GLY A 362 22.01 -26.15 -36.37
CA GLY A 362 23.35 -26.70 -36.22
C GLY A 362 23.79 -26.93 -34.77
N SER A 363 23.29 -26.14 -33.81
CA SER A 363 23.68 -26.17 -32.40
C SER A 363 22.47 -26.10 -31.47
N THR A 364 22.61 -26.72 -30.30
CA THR A 364 21.60 -26.67 -29.22
C THR A 364 22.31 -26.52 -27.89
N ILE A 365 21.80 -25.64 -27.04
CA ILE A 365 22.24 -25.47 -25.65
C ILE A 365 21.03 -25.44 -24.73
N ASP A 366 21.27 -25.96 -23.52
CA ASP A 366 20.36 -25.86 -22.39
C ASP A 366 21.14 -25.34 -21.19
N LEU A 367 20.68 -24.23 -20.62
CA LEU A 367 21.14 -23.76 -19.33
C LEU A 367 20.10 -24.16 -18.30
N VAL A 368 20.52 -24.79 -17.21
CA VAL A 368 19.65 -25.22 -16.13
C VAL A 368 20.14 -24.60 -14.84
N SER A 369 19.22 -24.00 -14.08
CA SER A 369 19.57 -23.39 -12.80
C SER A 369 20.06 -24.43 -11.79
N THR A 370 20.82 -23.98 -10.78
CA THR A 370 21.31 -24.88 -9.73
C THR A 370 20.23 -25.22 -8.70
N ILE A 371 19.18 -24.40 -8.59
CA ILE A 371 18.09 -24.54 -7.62
C ILE A 371 16.85 -25.20 -8.25
N THR A 372 16.06 -25.86 -7.41
CA THR A 372 14.71 -26.31 -7.76
C THR A 372 13.72 -25.28 -7.23
N LEU A 373 12.80 -24.83 -8.09
CA LEU A 373 11.76 -23.87 -7.75
C LEU A 373 10.82 -24.48 -6.72
N VAL A 374 10.34 -23.69 -5.77
CA VAL A 374 9.37 -24.14 -4.77
C VAL A 374 7.95 -23.81 -5.26
N PRO A 375 7.02 -24.78 -5.29
CA PRO A 375 5.63 -24.51 -5.65
C PRO A 375 4.99 -23.39 -4.82
N GLY A 376 4.20 -22.53 -5.45
CA GLY A 376 3.49 -21.43 -4.80
C GLY A 376 4.34 -20.18 -4.54
N GLN A 377 5.64 -20.19 -4.85
CA GLN A 377 6.51 -19.02 -4.69
C GLN A 377 6.73 -18.29 -6.02
N TRP A 378 6.81 -16.96 -5.96
CA TRP A 378 7.19 -16.12 -7.09
C TRP A 378 8.69 -16.18 -7.33
N TYR A 379 9.07 -16.36 -8.59
CA TYR A 379 10.44 -16.27 -9.09
C TYR A 379 10.49 -15.37 -10.32
N HIS A 380 11.50 -14.50 -10.36
CA HIS A 380 11.88 -13.78 -11.56
C HIS A 380 12.89 -14.62 -12.33
N LEU A 381 12.54 -15.02 -13.55
CA LEU A 381 13.42 -15.79 -14.42
C LEU A 381 13.90 -14.89 -15.54
N SER A 382 15.20 -14.90 -15.80
CA SER A 382 15.77 -14.12 -16.89
C SER A 382 16.92 -14.83 -17.57
N ALA A 383 17.02 -14.67 -18.89
CA ALA A 383 18.08 -15.23 -19.70
C ALA A 383 18.64 -14.19 -20.66
N THR A 384 19.96 -14.17 -20.83
CA THR A 384 20.65 -13.19 -21.68
C THR A 384 21.58 -13.87 -22.65
N ARG A 385 21.73 -13.27 -23.83
CA ARG A 385 22.67 -13.68 -24.86
C ARG A 385 23.36 -12.45 -25.45
N ASP A 386 24.68 -12.39 -25.30
CA ASP A 386 25.56 -11.52 -26.08
C ASP A 386 26.02 -12.31 -27.32
N GLY A 387 25.47 -11.95 -28.47
CA GLY A 387 25.75 -12.59 -29.75
C GLY A 387 27.14 -12.29 -30.30
N SER A 388 27.82 -11.25 -29.80
CA SER A 388 29.17 -10.87 -30.22
C SER A 388 30.23 -11.75 -29.55
N SER A 389 30.06 -12.07 -28.27
CA SER A 389 30.96 -12.95 -27.52
C SER A 389 30.49 -14.42 -27.48
N GLY A 390 29.22 -14.66 -27.79
CA GLY A 390 28.54 -15.95 -27.62
C GLY A 390 28.17 -16.26 -26.17
N LEU A 391 28.40 -15.34 -25.23
CA LEU A 391 28.09 -15.51 -23.82
C LEU A 391 26.56 -15.60 -23.63
N THR A 392 26.11 -16.72 -23.07
CA THR A 392 24.70 -17.00 -22.78
C THR A 392 24.55 -17.34 -21.30
N GLN A 393 23.57 -16.75 -20.63
CA GLN A 393 23.46 -16.80 -19.16
C GLN A 393 22.00 -16.96 -18.73
N LEU A 394 21.80 -17.62 -17.59
CA LEU A 394 20.50 -17.82 -16.94
C LEU A 394 20.57 -17.33 -15.50
N TYR A 395 19.58 -16.55 -15.12
CA TYR A 395 19.41 -15.92 -13.82
C TYR A 395 18.08 -16.34 -13.19
N VAL A 396 18.08 -16.43 -11.86
CA VAL A 396 16.87 -16.58 -11.04
C VAL A 396 16.95 -15.56 -9.92
N ASN A 397 15.89 -14.77 -9.75
CA ASN A 397 15.80 -13.71 -8.75
C ASN A 397 17.02 -12.78 -8.80
N GLY A 398 17.40 -12.34 -10.00
CA GLY A 398 18.56 -11.46 -10.22
C GLY A 398 19.94 -12.11 -10.11
N ASN A 399 20.04 -13.35 -9.62
CA ASN A 399 21.32 -14.02 -9.39
C ASN A 399 21.65 -14.99 -10.54
N GLN A 400 22.92 -15.03 -10.99
CA GLN A 400 23.33 -15.92 -12.06
C GLN A 400 23.41 -17.38 -11.57
N HIS A 401 22.71 -18.29 -12.25
CA HIS A 401 22.74 -19.72 -11.92
C HIS A 401 23.48 -20.57 -12.94
N ALA A 402 23.48 -20.18 -14.22
CA ALA A 402 24.20 -20.89 -15.27
C ALA A 402 24.76 -19.93 -16.31
N THR A 403 25.86 -20.33 -16.95
CA THR A 403 26.53 -19.58 -18.01
C THR A 403 27.23 -20.54 -18.96
N THR A 404 27.30 -20.18 -20.23
CA THR A 404 28.07 -20.88 -21.26
C THR A 404 28.48 -19.91 -22.36
N SER A 405 29.44 -20.30 -23.19
CA SER A 405 29.76 -19.58 -24.43
C SER A 405 29.44 -20.49 -25.61
N ALA A 406 28.50 -20.08 -26.45
CA ALA A 406 28.01 -20.85 -27.58
C ALA A 406 27.89 -19.97 -28.83
N THR A 407 28.38 -20.50 -29.95
CA THR A 407 28.29 -19.85 -31.26
C THR A 407 27.23 -20.53 -32.10
N PHE A 408 26.33 -19.74 -32.70
CA PHE A 408 25.30 -20.21 -33.61
C PHE A 408 25.63 -19.76 -35.05
N SER A 409 25.14 -20.48 -36.05
CA SER A 409 25.47 -20.25 -37.47
C SER A 409 24.27 -19.91 -38.36
N HIS A 410 23.04 -20.16 -37.88
CA HIS A 410 21.81 -20.02 -38.67
C HIS A 410 20.75 -19.11 -38.03
N GLY A 411 20.96 -18.62 -36.79
CA GLY A 411 20.03 -17.74 -36.08
C GLY A 411 18.75 -18.45 -35.61
N PHE A 412 17.80 -17.69 -35.08
CA PHE A 412 16.60 -18.17 -34.39
C PHE A 412 15.31 -17.74 -35.10
N VAL A 413 15.32 -17.77 -36.43
CA VAL A 413 14.18 -17.39 -37.26
C VAL A 413 13.18 -18.54 -37.33
N SER A 414 11.88 -18.25 -37.21
CA SER A 414 10.79 -19.23 -37.31
C SER A 414 9.56 -18.60 -37.97
N THR A 415 8.60 -19.41 -38.40
CA THR A 415 7.27 -18.94 -38.85
C THR A 415 6.17 -19.28 -37.86
N SER A 416 6.51 -19.91 -36.74
CA SER A 416 5.57 -20.24 -35.68
C SER A 416 5.35 -19.07 -34.74
N ASP A 417 4.17 -19.03 -34.14
CA ASP A 417 3.82 -18.05 -33.12
C ASP A 417 4.67 -18.26 -31.85
N VAL A 418 4.81 -17.19 -31.07
CA VAL A 418 5.35 -17.27 -29.71
C VAL A 418 4.22 -17.75 -28.79
N THR A 419 4.53 -18.60 -27.83
CA THR A 419 3.57 -19.18 -26.90
C THR A 419 3.94 -18.89 -25.45
N LEU A 420 2.93 -18.60 -24.63
CA LEU A 420 3.05 -18.47 -23.18
C LEU A 420 2.30 -19.62 -22.49
N GLY A 421 2.91 -20.16 -21.43
CA GLY A 421 2.40 -21.28 -20.66
C GLY A 421 2.35 -22.62 -21.42
N TYR A 422 3.02 -22.71 -22.56
CA TYR A 422 3.11 -23.90 -23.40
C TYR A 422 4.35 -23.82 -24.31
N LEU A 423 4.92 -24.97 -24.65
CA LEU A 423 5.92 -25.10 -25.71
C LEU A 423 5.71 -26.34 -26.57
N ALA A 424 5.60 -26.15 -27.88
CA ALA A 424 5.33 -27.21 -28.86
C ALA A 424 6.55 -28.09 -29.23
N LEU A 425 7.44 -28.39 -28.28
CA LEU A 425 8.60 -29.27 -28.50
C LEU A 425 8.33 -30.71 -28.05
N GLU A 426 7.55 -30.90 -26.98
CA GLU A 426 7.23 -32.22 -26.42
C GLU A 426 5.73 -32.31 -26.07
N VAL A 427 5.16 -33.52 -26.10
CA VAL A 427 3.74 -33.76 -25.76
C VAL A 427 3.55 -33.63 -24.24
N GLY A 428 2.66 -32.73 -23.80
CA GLY A 428 2.29 -32.57 -22.37
C GLY A 428 2.87 -31.34 -21.67
N SER A 429 3.49 -30.41 -22.39
CA SER A 429 4.29 -29.27 -21.89
C SER A 429 3.47 -28.03 -21.46
N HIS A 430 2.33 -28.19 -20.79
CA HIS A 430 1.51 -27.04 -20.36
C HIS A 430 1.86 -26.60 -18.94
N PHE A 431 1.94 -25.29 -18.75
CA PHE A 431 2.21 -24.68 -17.45
C PHE A 431 0.99 -24.67 -16.55
N GLN A 432 1.23 -24.93 -15.27
CA GLN A 432 0.24 -24.75 -14.22
C GLN A 432 0.82 -23.82 -13.16
N GLY A 433 0.17 -22.67 -12.99
CA GLY A 433 0.70 -21.58 -12.16
C GLY A 433 0.39 -20.21 -12.73
N LYS A 434 1.05 -19.19 -12.20
CA LYS A 434 0.89 -17.79 -12.62
C LYS A 434 2.09 -17.33 -13.45
N ILE A 435 1.84 -16.54 -14.49
CA ILE A 435 2.86 -15.82 -15.26
C ILE A 435 2.50 -14.34 -15.25
N ASP A 436 3.50 -13.51 -15.07
CA ASP A 436 3.35 -12.06 -14.93
C ASP A 436 4.53 -11.34 -15.57
N GLU A 437 4.34 -10.07 -15.97
CA GLU A 437 5.41 -9.15 -16.34
C GLU A 437 6.42 -9.75 -17.35
N VAL A 438 5.96 -10.05 -18.58
CA VAL A 438 6.77 -10.75 -19.60
C VAL A 438 7.42 -9.77 -20.56
N ALA A 439 8.75 -9.75 -20.63
CA ALA A 439 9.50 -8.85 -21.51
C ALA A 439 10.57 -9.55 -22.35
N LEU A 440 10.74 -9.06 -23.59
CA LEU A 440 11.85 -9.40 -24.48
C LEU A 440 12.66 -8.16 -24.81
N HIS A 441 13.97 -8.31 -24.87
CA HIS A 441 14.91 -7.23 -25.15
C HIS A 441 15.77 -7.56 -26.36
N ASN A 442 16.10 -6.57 -27.18
CA ASN A 442 17.06 -6.66 -28.30
C ASN A 442 18.50 -6.34 -27.86
N SER A 443 18.81 -6.59 -26.58
CA SER A 443 20.12 -6.42 -25.97
C SER A 443 20.37 -7.50 -24.92
N ALA A 444 21.64 -7.81 -24.66
CA ALA A 444 22.05 -8.64 -23.53
C ALA A 444 22.04 -7.79 -22.26
N LEU A 445 21.06 -7.99 -21.37
CA LEU A 445 20.93 -7.19 -20.16
C LEU A 445 22.07 -7.50 -19.17
N PRO A 446 22.67 -6.47 -18.54
CA PRO A 446 23.63 -6.68 -17.47
C PRO A 446 23.01 -7.39 -16.27
N ALA A 447 23.82 -8.16 -15.54
CA ALA A 447 23.38 -8.83 -14.31
C ALA A 447 22.80 -7.86 -13.27
N SER A 448 23.35 -6.64 -13.17
CA SER A 448 22.84 -5.59 -12.28
C SER A 448 21.43 -5.13 -12.67
N THR A 449 21.14 -5.01 -13.97
CA THR A 449 19.81 -4.65 -14.47
C THR A 449 18.78 -5.72 -14.10
N LEU A 450 19.10 -7.00 -14.30
CA LEU A 450 18.22 -8.11 -13.95
C LEU A 450 17.98 -8.21 -12.43
N ALA A 451 19.00 -7.95 -11.62
CA ALA A 451 18.83 -7.86 -10.17
C ALA A 451 17.94 -6.69 -9.75
N SER A 452 18.09 -5.54 -10.42
CA SER A 452 17.25 -4.36 -10.24
C SER A 452 15.79 -4.62 -10.64
N HIS A 453 15.54 -5.26 -11.78
CA HIS A 453 14.18 -5.63 -12.23
C HIS A 453 13.52 -6.61 -11.25
N TYR A 454 14.27 -7.60 -10.74
CA TYR A 454 13.78 -8.47 -9.68
C TYR A 454 13.39 -7.69 -8.41
N SER A 455 14.25 -6.80 -7.91
CA SER A 455 13.94 -6.00 -6.72
C SER A 455 12.75 -5.06 -6.92
N ALA A 456 12.63 -4.45 -8.11
CA ALA A 456 11.51 -3.58 -8.47
C ALA A 456 10.18 -4.35 -8.53
N GLY A 457 10.16 -5.54 -9.14
CA GLY A 457 8.97 -6.37 -9.22
C GLY A 457 8.46 -6.82 -7.84
N ILE A 458 9.34 -7.18 -6.89
CA ILE A 458 8.92 -7.44 -5.49
C ILE A 458 8.30 -6.20 -4.84
N GLY A 459 8.76 -5.02 -5.24
CA GLY A 459 8.21 -3.73 -4.82
C GLY A 459 6.93 -3.32 -5.56
N GLY A 460 6.36 -4.18 -6.42
CA GLY A 460 5.12 -3.91 -7.15
C GLY A 460 5.29 -2.97 -8.35
N LEU A 461 6.50 -2.82 -8.88
CA LEU A 461 6.79 -1.97 -10.05
C LEU A 461 7.10 -2.83 -11.28
N GLY A 462 6.44 -2.56 -12.40
CA GLY A 462 6.71 -3.20 -13.68
C GLY A 462 7.96 -2.63 -14.36
N TYR A 463 8.41 -3.24 -15.47
CA TYR A 463 9.65 -2.82 -16.15
C TYR A 463 9.56 -1.44 -16.84
N CYS A 464 8.40 -0.80 -16.77
CA CYS A 464 7.97 0.22 -17.72
C CYS A 464 7.02 1.28 -17.17
N ASP A 465 6.73 1.27 -15.87
CA ASP A 465 5.82 2.25 -15.28
C ASP A 465 6.51 3.63 -15.24
N GLY A 466 6.34 4.39 -16.33
CA GLY A 466 7.22 5.52 -16.66
C GLY A 466 6.63 6.59 -17.56
N GLU A 467 5.32 6.77 -17.65
CA GLU A 467 4.80 8.10 -18.05
C GLU A 467 4.80 9.01 -16.81
N PRO A 468 5.51 10.14 -16.85
CA PRO A 468 5.44 11.15 -15.81
C PRO A 468 4.00 11.58 -15.54
N ALA A 469 3.58 11.46 -14.29
CA ALA A 469 2.25 11.89 -13.86
C ALA A 469 2.39 12.66 -12.55
N ALA A 470 1.88 13.90 -12.54
CA ALA A 470 1.75 14.66 -11.30
C ALA A 470 0.95 13.86 -10.26
N SER A 471 1.24 14.10 -8.99
CA SER A 471 0.48 13.45 -7.92
C SER A 471 -1.01 13.81 -7.98
N THR A 472 -1.90 12.89 -7.64
CA THR A 472 -3.36 13.09 -7.59
C THR A 472 -3.96 12.27 -6.46
N ILE A 473 -4.56 12.92 -5.46
CA ILE A 473 -5.23 12.26 -4.33
C ILE A 473 -6.60 11.77 -4.80
N TYR A 474 -6.92 10.49 -4.58
CA TYR A 474 -8.19 9.90 -4.97
C TYR A 474 -9.02 9.35 -3.81
N THR A 475 -8.48 9.33 -2.59
CA THR A 475 -9.23 8.97 -1.38
C THR A 475 -10.12 10.10 -0.91
N THR A 476 -11.20 9.78 -0.19
CA THR A 476 -12.09 10.76 0.45
C THR A 476 -11.90 10.69 1.97
N PRO A 477 -11.72 11.82 2.67
CA PRO A 477 -11.48 11.85 4.11
C PRO A 477 -12.74 11.56 4.91
N LEU A 478 -12.56 11.00 6.11
CA LEU A 478 -13.61 10.92 7.12
C LEU A 478 -13.85 12.34 7.67
N GLY A 479 -15.07 12.87 7.48
CA GLY A 479 -15.42 14.23 7.90
C GLY A 479 -15.85 14.36 9.37
N GLN A 480 -15.84 13.27 10.13
CA GLN A 480 -16.29 13.21 11.52
C GLN A 480 -15.23 12.55 12.40
N GLY A 481 -15.16 12.92 13.67
CA GLY A 481 -14.33 12.28 14.69
C GLY A 481 -14.96 12.43 16.08
N PHE A 482 -14.37 11.79 17.08
CA PHE A 482 -14.83 11.89 18.47
C PHE A 482 -13.70 12.27 19.41
N VAL A 483 -14.07 12.89 20.51
CA VAL A 483 -13.13 13.18 21.59
C VAL A 483 -12.61 11.87 22.19
N GLY A 484 -11.30 11.74 22.33
CA GLY A 484 -10.63 10.58 22.91
C GLY A 484 -10.31 9.45 21.93
N ASP A 485 -10.98 9.40 20.78
CA ASP A 485 -10.80 8.35 19.79
C ASP A 485 -9.71 8.67 18.76
N VAL A 486 -9.00 7.64 18.29
CA VAL A 486 -8.03 7.80 17.22
C VAL A 486 -8.76 8.03 15.90
N TYR A 487 -8.66 9.24 15.36
CA TYR A 487 -8.92 9.55 13.96
C TYR A 487 -7.76 9.00 13.11
N SER A 488 -8.08 8.13 12.15
CA SER A 488 -7.12 7.59 11.20
C SER A 488 -7.63 7.75 9.77
N TYR A 489 -6.78 8.20 8.86
CA TYR A 489 -7.12 8.39 7.47
C TYR A 489 -5.95 7.97 6.56
N ASP A 490 -6.19 6.95 5.73
CA ASP A 490 -5.23 6.47 4.74
C ASP A 490 -5.35 7.26 3.43
N VAL A 491 -4.49 8.28 3.28
CA VAL A 491 -4.45 9.11 2.08
C VAL A 491 -3.79 8.32 0.96
N ASN A 492 -4.53 8.02 -0.09
CA ASN A 492 -3.97 7.37 -1.28
C ASN A 492 -3.99 8.33 -2.47
N ALA A 493 -2.84 8.43 -3.12
CA ALA A 493 -2.63 9.23 -4.32
C ALA A 493 -1.96 8.41 -5.43
N SER A 494 -2.33 8.70 -6.67
CA SER A 494 -1.61 8.24 -7.85
C SER A 494 -0.54 9.27 -8.21
N GLY A 495 0.48 8.85 -8.95
CA GLY A 495 1.57 9.71 -9.40
C GLY A 495 2.77 8.88 -9.80
N ASN A 496 3.57 9.39 -10.74
CA ASN A 496 4.81 8.76 -11.15
C ASN A 496 5.91 9.82 -11.29
N PRO A 497 6.95 9.83 -10.44
CA PRO A 497 7.24 8.87 -9.35
C PRO A 497 6.15 8.77 -8.28
N ALA A 498 6.17 7.69 -7.48
CA ALA A 498 5.19 7.49 -6.41
C ALA A 498 5.12 8.73 -5.49
N PRO A 499 3.91 9.20 -5.12
CA PRO A 499 3.79 10.38 -4.28
C PRO A 499 4.35 10.18 -2.87
N HIS A 500 5.00 11.21 -2.35
CA HIS A 500 5.24 11.40 -0.92
C HIS A 500 4.11 12.24 -0.32
N TYR A 501 3.78 11.96 0.94
CA TYR A 501 2.66 12.61 1.63
C TYR A 501 3.15 13.60 2.68
N GLY A 502 2.36 14.65 2.93
CA GLY A 502 2.69 15.66 3.94
C GLY A 502 1.45 16.32 4.53
N LEU A 503 1.60 16.82 5.77
CA LEU A 503 0.58 17.57 6.49
C LEU A 503 0.89 19.06 6.36
N LEU A 504 0.14 19.77 5.51
CA LEU A 504 0.30 21.22 5.31
C LEU A 504 -0.32 22.00 6.47
N ALA A 505 -1.47 21.54 6.99
CA ALA A 505 -2.13 22.12 8.15
C ALA A 505 -3.00 21.07 8.85
N GLY A 506 -3.02 21.07 10.17
CA GLY A 506 -3.86 20.17 10.96
C GLY A 506 -3.98 20.60 12.43
N PRO A 507 -4.90 19.99 13.19
CA PRO A 507 -4.99 20.19 14.64
C PRO A 507 -3.71 19.74 15.35
N SER A 508 -3.48 20.29 16.55
CA SER A 508 -2.32 19.92 17.38
C SER A 508 -2.30 18.41 17.65
N GLY A 509 -1.15 17.78 17.39
CA GLY A 509 -0.94 16.35 17.58
C GLY A 509 -1.33 15.47 16.40
N MET A 510 -1.82 16.04 15.29
CA MET A 510 -2.01 15.29 14.04
C MET A 510 -0.68 15.07 13.33
N SER A 511 -0.48 13.89 12.76
CA SER A 511 0.69 13.52 11.97
C SER A 511 0.28 12.74 10.72
N ILE A 512 1.17 12.65 9.73
CA ILE A 512 1.03 11.79 8.55
C ILE A 512 2.37 11.12 8.23
N GLU A 513 2.34 9.85 7.87
CA GLU A 513 3.52 9.11 7.38
C GLU A 513 3.81 9.45 5.92
N SER A 514 5.04 9.89 5.62
CA SER A 514 5.39 10.49 4.33
C SER A 514 5.46 9.49 3.17
N ILE A 515 5.51 8.19 3.47
CA ILE A 515 5.52 7.11 2.46
C ILE A 515 4.15 6.46 2.30
N THR A 516 3.48 6.17 3.41
CA THR A 516 2.22 5.40 3.38
C THR A 516 0.98 6.28 3.24
N GLY A 517 1.07 7.58 3.57
CA GLY A 517 -0.09 8.48 3.57
C GLY A 517 -1.01 8.30 4.79
N LEU A 518 -0.62 7.48 5.77
CA LEU A 518 -1.43 7.24 6.97
C LEU A 518 -1.40 8.46 7.90
N ALA A 519 -2.49 9.22 7.91
CA ALA A 519 -2.71 10.32 8.83
C ALA A 519 -3.37 9.83 10.13
N ASN A 520 -2.84 10.24 11.29
CA ASN A 520 -3.36 9.87 12.60
C ASN A 520 -3.51 11.09 13.51
N TRP A 521 -4.56 11.12 14.33
CA TRP A 521 -4.83 12.16 15.32
C TRP A 521 -5.79 11.68 16.40
N THR A 522 -5.60 12.07 17.67
CA THR A 522 -6.59 11.81 18.74
C THR A 522 -7.16 13.14 19.21
N PRO A 523 -8.42 13.49 18.88
CA PRO A 523 -9.03 14.75 19.29
C PRO A 523 -9.20 14.82 20.81
N SER A 524 -8.75 15.90 21.44
CA SER A 524 -8.93 16.11 22.88
C SER A 524 -10.18 16.94 23.22
N MET A 525 -10.89 17.46 22.22
CA MET A 525 -12.08 18.29 22.41
C MET A 525 -12.98 18.33 21.18
N ALA A 526 -14.28 18.50 21.40
CA ALA A 526 -15.25 18.67 20.33
C ALA A 526 -15.08 20.03 19.63
N GLY A 527 -15.37 20.07 18.34
CA GLY A 527 -15.19 21.26 17.50
C GLY A 527 -14.99 20.91 16.03
N THR A 528 -14.79 21.93 15.20
CA THR A 528 -14.50 21.74 13.77
C THR A 528 -13.04 22.07 13.51
N PHE A 529 -12.28 21.11 12.97
CA PHE A 529 -10.85 21.22 12.78
C PHE A 529 -10.49 21.19 11.29
N PRO A 530 -9.82 22.22 10.76
CA PRO A 530 -9.36 22.21 9.37
C PRO A 530 -8.14 21.29 9.23
N VAL A 531 -8.12 20.50 8.17
CA VAL A 531 -6.99 19.65 7.77
C VAL A 531 -6.67 19.91 6.30
N SER A 532 -5.38 19.98 5.98
CA SER A 532 -4.86 20.13 4.63
C SER A 532 -3.67 19.19 4.45
N LEU A 533 -3.79 18.25 3.51
CA LEU A 533 -2.81 17.22 3.20
C LEU A 533 -2.33 17.41 1.76
N VAL A 534 -1.09 17.03 1.49
CA VAL A 534 -0.49 17.07 0.15
C VAL A 534 0.06 15.69 -0.22
N ALA A 535 -0.12 15.31 -1.48
CA ALA A 535 0.62 14.22 -2.12
C ALA A 535 1.48 14.84 -3.22
N VAL A 536 2.77 14.54 -3.26
CA VAL A 536 3.75 15.25 -4.11
C VAL A 536 4.79 14.32 -4.72
N ASN A 537 5.16 14.60 -5.97
CA ASN A 537 6.31 14.01 -6.65
C ASN A 537 7.04 15.07 -7.50
N SER A 538 8.06 14.66 -8.25
CA SER A 538 8.85 15.53 -9.13
C SER A 538 8.06 16.22 -10.26
N PHE A 539 6.83 15.77 -10.55
CA PHE A 539 5.99 16.28 -11.64
C PHE A 539 4.78 17.09 -11.18
N GLY A 540 4.52 17.14 -9.89
CA GLY A 540 3.49 17.99 -9.31
C GLY A 540 2.90 17.42 -8.03
N ALA A 541 2.13 18.27 -7.37
CA ALA A 541 1.42 17.96 -6.16
C ALA A 541 -0.09 18.05 -6.35
N ASP A 542 -0.83 17.29 -5.56
CA ASP A 542 -2.25 17.49 -5.34
C ASP A 542 -2.51 17.70 -3.86
N THR A 543 -3.46 18.57 -3.55
CA THR A 543 -3.77 18.99 -2.18
C THR A 543 -5.23 18.70 -1.87
N GLN A 544 -5.48 18.05 -0.74
CA GLN A 544 -6.81 17.81 -0.23
C GLN A 544 -7.01 18.59 1.07
N SER A 545 -8.04 19.45 1.09
CA SER A 545 -8.43 20.20 2.28
C SER A 545 -9.86 19.86 2.70
N PHE A 546 -10.05 19.61 3.98
CA PHE A 546 -11.33 19.20 4.56
C PHE A 546 -11.46 19.66 6.01
N PHE A 547 -12.64 19.45 6.58
CA PHE A 547 -12.91 19.66 8.01
C PHE A 547 -13.22 18.33 8.68
N ILE A 548 -12.70 18.14 9.88
CA ILE A 548 -13.14 17.09 10.79
C ILE A 548 -14.08 17.73 11.80
N GLU A 549 -15.35 17.34 11.79
CA GLU A 549 -16.30 17.66 12.84
C GLU A 549 -16.13 16.66 13.98
N VAL A 550 -15.52 17.11 15.07
CA VAL A 550 -15.36 16.32 16.29
C VAL A 550 -16.55 16.56 17.20
N THR A 551 -17.25 15.49 17.56
CA THR A 551 -18.34 15.52 18.54
C THR A 551 -17.97 14.73 19.79
N GLN A 552 -18.74 14.90 20.86
CA GLN A 552 -18.67 13.96 21.99
C GLN A 552 -19.34 12.65 21.59
N LEU A 553 -18.84 11.51 22.10
CA LEU A 553 -19.51 10.23 21.91
C LEU A 553 -20.95 10.31 22.47
N PRO A 554 -21.98 9.76 21.79
CA PRO A 554 -23.34 9.74 22.32
C PRO A 554 -23.46 8.90 23.61
N SER A 555 -24.39 9.27 24.51
CA SER A 555 -24.85 8.38 25.60
C SER A 555 -25.57 7.16 25.02
N CYS A 556 -25.66 6.02 25.76
CA CYS A 556 -26.39 4.85 25.27
C CYS A 556 -27.82 5.27 24.89
N PRO A 557 -28.38 4.73 23.80
CA PRO A 557 -29.81 4.80 23.61
C PRO A 557 -30.50 4.21 24.85
N SER A 558 -31.36 4.97 25.54
CA SER A 558 -32.07 4.52 26.76
C SER A 558 -32.87 3.21 26.60
N ASN A 559 -33.05 2.76 25.35
CA ASN A 559 -33.73 1.53 24.96
C ASN A 559 -32.77 0.39 24.58
N LEU A 560 -31.45 0.57 24.60
CA LEU A 560 -30.45 -0.49 24.43
C LEU A 560 -30.53 -1.43 25.66
N ILE A 561 -30.72 -2.72 25.43
CA ILE A 561 -30.96 -3.70 26.51
C ILE A 561 -29.91 -4.81 26.57
N HIS A 562 -29.26 -5.11 25.44
CA HIS A 562 -28.17 -6.06 25.37
C HIS A 562 -27.18 -5.63 24.31
N TYR A 563 -25.90 -5.86 24.58
CA TYR A 563 -24.83 -5.56 23.64
C TYR A 563 -23.66 -6.51 23.82
N TRP A 564 -23.41 -7.33 22.81
CA TRP A 564 -22.27 -8.24 22.74
C TRP A 564 -21.34 -7.74 21.64
N LYS A 565 -20.19 -7.17 22.02
CA LYS A 565 -19.15 -6.77 21.07
C LYS A 565 -18.62 -7.97 20.29
N LEU A 566 -18.42 -9.09 20.99
CA LEU A 566 -17.77 -10.31 20.48
C LEU A 566 -16.24 -10.15 20.30
N ASP A 567 -15.64 -9.26 21.08
CA ASP A 567 -14.22 -8.90 21.06
C ASP A 567 -13.29 -9.91 21.75
N GLU A 568 -13.82 -10.93 22.41
CA GLU A 568 -13.01 -11.83 23.22
C GLU A 568 -12.03 -12.62 22.35
N SER A 569 -10.73 -12.40 22.51
CA SER A 569 -9.70 -13.10 21.71
C SER A 569 -9.63 -14.60 22.02
N SER A 570 -10.22 -15.05 23.14
CA SER A 570 -10.33 -16.45 23.56
C SER A 570 -11.39 -16.62 24.66
N GLY A 571 -11.83 -17.85 24.90
CA GLY A 571 -12.77 -18.19 25.98
C GLY A 571 -14.11 -18.70 25.47
N SER A 572 -14.98 -19.06 26.41
CA SER A 572 -16.30 -19.66 26.12
C SER A 572 -17.49 -18.77 26.49
N VAL A 573 -17.22 -17.51 26.87
CA VAL A 573 -18.21 -16.55 27.34
C VAL A 573 -18.01 -15.26 26.58
N TYR A 574 -19.07 -14.74 25.97
CA TYR A 574 -19.11 -13.44 25.31
C TYR A 574 -19.96 -12.50 26.15
N VAL A 575 -19.35 -11.44 26.66
CA VAL A 575 -19.93 -10.59 27.69
C VAL A 575 -21.06 -9.74 27.10
N ASP A 576 -22.16 -9.67 27.85
CA ASP A 576 -23.23 -8.70 27.59
C ASP A 576 -22.86 -7.43 28.35
N LEU A 577 -22.46 -6.39 27.64
CA LEU A 577 -21.93 -5.16 28.23
C LEU A 577 -23.03 -4.32 28.90
N VAL A 578 -24.26 -4.45 28.43
CA VAL A 578 -25.40 -3.63 28.88
C VAL A 578 -26.31 -4.40 29.83
N GLY A 579 -26.58 -5.66 29.52
CA GLY A 579 -27.39 -6.55 30.35
C GLY A 579 -26.56 -7.46 31.25
N THR A 580 -27.17 -8.54 31.71
CA THR A 580 -26.51 -9.58 32.53
C THR A 580 -26.45 -10.94 31.83
N ASN A 581 -26.78 -10.99 30.54
CA ASN A 581 -27.04 -12.24 29.82
C ASN A 581 -25.92 -12.54 28.82
N SER A 582 -24.72 -12.82 29.31
CA SER A 582 -23.59 -13.24 28.47
C SER A 582 -23.92 -14.48 27.62
N ALA A 583 -23.45 -14.48 26.37
CA ALA A 583 -23.56 -15.66 25.51
C ALA A 583 -22.50 -16.69 25.90
N VAL A 584 -22.84 -17.97 25.84
CA VAL A 584 -21.92 -19.08 26.17
C VAL A 584 -21.87 -20.07 25.02
N CYS A 585 -20.67 -20.51 24.66
CA CYS A 585 -20.43 -21.53 23.64
C CYS A 585 -19.81 -22.80 24.25
N SER A 586 -20.09 -23.95 23.65
CA SER A 586 -19.43 -25.22 23.98
C SER A 586 -18.40 -25.61 22.91
N ASN A 587 -18.79 -25.49 21.64
CA ASN A 587 -17.88 -25.42 20.50
C ASN A 587 -17.89 -23.97 20.02
N CYS A 588 -16.76 -23.29 20.25
CA CYS A 588 -16.71 -21.84 20.18
C CYS A 588 -16.17 -21.36 18.83
N PRO A 589 -16.86 -20.38 18.18
CA PRO A 589 -16.36 -19.75 16.97
C PRO A 589 -14.99 -19.11 17.19
N GLN A 590 -14.16 -19.11 16.14
CA GLN A 590 -12.81 -18.57 16.21
C GLN A 590 -12.83 -17.04 16.27
N ALA A 591 -11.92 -16.46 17.06
CA ALA A 591 -11.70 -15.02 17.05
C ALA A 591 -10.90 -14.63 15.80
N VAL A 592 -11.39 -13.64 15.07
CA VAL A 592 -10.75 -13.07 13.86
C VAL A 592 -10.78 -11.54 13.93
N PRO A 593 -9.97 -10.81 13.15
CA PRO A 593 -10.14 -9.36 13.04
C PRO A 593 -11.58 -9.00 12.66
N GLY A 594 -12.21 -8.18 13.50
CA GLY A 594 -13.60 -7.78 13.36
C GLY A 594 -13.80 -6.58 12.44
N LYS A 595 -15.05 -6.12 12.37
CA LYS A 595 -15.36 -4.77 11.93
C LYS A 595 -14.78 -3.77 12.94
N VAL A 596 -14.86 -4.14 14.21
CA VAL A 596 -14.15 -3.52 15.34
C VAL A 596 -13.34 -4.58 16.01
N ASN A 597 -12.10 -4.26 16.39
CA ASN A 597 -11.25 -5.13 17.21
C ASN A 597 -11.30 -6.62 16.76
N PHE A 598 -11.99 -7.48 17.51
CA PHE A 598 -12.19 -8.89 17.17
C PHE A 598 -13.66 -9.23 16.94
N ALA A 599 -13.91 -10.17 16.05
CA ALA A 599 -15.23 -10.74 15.82
C ALA A 599 -15.21 -12.26 15.98
N LYS A 600 -16.38 -12.89 15.84
CA LYS A 600 -16.53 -14.35 15.90
C LYS A 600 -16.85 -14.95 14.54
N GLN A 601 -15.94 -15.80 14.06
CA GLN A 601 -16.08 -16.56 12.83
C GLN A 601 -16.74 -17.92 13.11
N PHE A 602 -17.90 -18.13 12.49
CA PHE A 602 -18.65 -19.38 12.52
C PHE A 602 -18.34 -20.21 11.27
N ASP A 603 -18.22 -21.53 11.42
CA ASP A 603 -17.73 -22.44 10.39
C ASP A 603 -18.80 -23.23 9.61
N ARG A 604 -20.10 -22.96 9.82
CA ARG A 604 -21.26 -23.70 9.29
C ARG A 604 -21.45 -25.11 9.80
N MET A 605 -20.57 -25.64 10.63
CA MET A 605 -20.61 -27.04 11.05
C MET A 605 -21.18 -27.16 12.45
N ASP A 606 -20.46 -26.64 13.45
CA ASP A 606 -20.80 -26.83 14.85
C ASP A 606 -20.53 -25.63 15.76
N ASP A 607 -19.98 -24.53 15.23
CA ASP A 607 -19.85 -23.28 15.97
C ASP A 607 -21.22 -22.73 16.37
N GLU A 608 -21.42 -22.54 17.67
CA GLU A 608 -22.66 -21.99 18.21
C GLU A 608 -22.44 -21.28 19.55
N ALA A 609 -23.23 -20.23 19.80
CA ALA A 609 -23.35 -19.62 21.12
C ALA A 609 -24.81 -19.50 21.54
N THR A 610 -25.05 -19.59 22.84
CA THR A 610 -26.39 -19.60 23.44
C THR A 610 -26.46 -18.59 24.57
N ILE A 611 -27.51 -17.80 24.59
CA ILE A 611 -27.84 -16.83 25.63
C ILE A 611 -29.00 -17.40 26.44
N SER A 612 -28.84 -17.46 27.76
CA SER A 612 -29.85 -18.01 28.67
C SER A 612 -31.19 -17.28 28.52
N ASN A 613 -32.28 -18.00 28.72
CA ASN A 613 -33.62 -17.44 28.60
C ASN A 613 -33.83 -16.26 29.57
N ASP A 614 -34.21 -15.11 29.01
CA ASP A 614 -34.56 -13.89 29.75
C ASP A 614 -35.88 -13.28 29.23
N GLY A 615 -36.53 -12.49 30.08
CA GLY A 615 -37.73 -11.73 29.75
C GLY A 615 -37.48 -10.43 28.99
N THR A 616 -36.26 -9.90 28.97
CA THR A 616 -35.90 -8.65 28.27
C THR A 616 -36.11 -8.72 26.76
N PHE A 617 -36.00 -9.90 26.16
CA PHE A 617 -36.30 -10.17 24.74
C PHE A 617 -37.64 -10.92 24.54
N ASN A 618 -38.59 -10.79 25.49
CA ASN A 618 -39.99 -11.22 25.34
C ASN A 618 -40.87 -10.07 24.81
N TRP A 619 -40.70 -9.72 23.53
CA TRP A 619 -41.46 -8.62 22.93
C TRP A 619 -42.93 -9.00 22.70
N ASN A 620 -43.85 -8.22 23.27
CA ASN A 620 -45.29 -8.43 23.08
C ASN A 620 -45.75 -8.08 21.65
N ALA A 621 -47.00 -8.37 21.30
CA ALA A 621 -47.56 -8.16 19.95
C ALA A 621 -47.44 -6.71 19.41
N THR A 622 -47.35 -5.72 20.30
CA THR A 622 -47.44 -4.29 19.97
C THR A 622 -46.17 -3.49 20.24
N GLN A 623 -45.15 -4.13 20.82
CA GLN A 623 -43.93 -3.45 21.27
C GLN A 623 -43.00 -3.14 20.10
N ASN A 624 -42.38 -1.97 20.06
CA ASN A 624 -41.30 -1.76 19.08
C ASN A 624 -40.02 -2.45 19.59
N PHE A 625 -39.17 -2.89 18.67
CA PHE A 625 -37.84 -3.39 19.01
C PHE A 625 -36.93 -3.27 17.79
N SER A 626 -35.62 -3.31 18.04
CA SER A 626 -34.59 -3.36 16.99
C SER A 626 -33.55 -4.42 17.33
N ILE A 627 -33.01 -5.05 16.29
CA ILE A 627 -31.88 -5.98 16.34
C ILE A 627 -30.85 -5.44 15.35
N GLU A 628 -29.63 -5.24 15.83
CA GLU A 628 -28.53 -4.64 15.07
C GLU A 628 -27.28 -5.52 15.20
N PHE A 629 -26.54 -5.68 14.11
CA PHE A 629 -25.23 -6.35 14.12
C PHE A 629 -24.45 -6.05 12.84
N TRP A 630 -23.14 -6.28 12.88
CA TRP A 630 -22.28 -6.33 11.70
C TRP A 630 -22.03 -7.79 11.30
N MET A 631 -22.05 -8.07 9.99
CA MET A 631 -21.72 -9.40 9.48
C MET A 631 -20.87 -9.36 8.21
N LYS A 632 -20.06 -10.39 8.02
CA LYS A 632 -19.26 -10.61 6.80
C LYS A 632 -19.36 -12.06 6.35
N GLN A 633 -19.67 -12.30 5.07
CA GLN A 633 -19.82 -13.66 4.55
C GLN A 633 -19.24 -13.76 3.14
N SER A 634 -18.18 -14.55 2.95
CA SER A 634 -17.45 -14.65 1.67
C SER A 634 -17.69 -15.96 0.89
N LEU A 635 -18.24 -16.99 1.55
CA LEU A 635 -18.42 -18.31 0.94
C LEU A 635 -19.68 -18.38 0.05
N GLY A 636 -20.51 -17.33 0.02
CA GLY A 636 -21.83 -17.37 -0.59
C GLY A 636 -22.64 -18.57 -0.11
N CYS A 637 -23.41 -19.15 -1.03
CA CYS A 637 -24.18 -20.37 -0.82
C CYS A 637 -23.44 -21.64 -1.28
N ALA A 638 -22.15 -21.53 -1.63
CA ALA A 638 -21.39 -22.62 -2.24
C ALA A 638 -21.08 -23.72 -1.21
N GLY A 639 -21.13 -24.99 -1.65
CA GLY A 639 -20.85 -26.16 -0.80
C GLY A 639 -22.03 -26.70 0.02
N LEU A 640 -23.18 -26.01 0.02
CA LEU A 640 -24.39 -26.51 0.66
C LEU A 640 -25.13 -27.49 -0.27
N THR A 641 -25.26 -28.75 0.15
CA THR A 641 -25.83 -29.82 -0.70
C THR A 641 -27.36 -29.78 -0.83
N GLN A 642 -28.05 -28.88 -0.13
CA GLN A 642 -29.51 -28.64 -0.16
C GLN A 642 -29.82 -27.19 0.28
N PRO A 643 -31.00 -26.63 -0.05
CA PRO A 643 -31.40 -25.26 0.34
C PRO A 643 -31.50 -25.14 1.87
N ASN A 644 -30.41 -24.72 2.52
CA ASN A 644 -30.33 -24.44 3.95
C ASN A 644 -30.37 -22.91 4.16
N ASN A 645 -31.03 -22.41 5.20
CA ASN A 645 -30.93 -20.98 5.57
C ASN A 645 -29.88 -20.86 6.66
N GLU A 646 -28.92 -19.96 6.53
CA GLU A 646 -27.89 -19.72 7.53
C GLU A 646 -28.41 -18.74 8.58
N VAL A 647 -28.50 -19.12 9.85
CA VAL A 647 -29.09 -18.27 10.89
C VAL A 647 -28.02 -17.59 11.73
N VAL A 648 -27.99 -16.26 11.67
CA VAL A 648 -27.09 -15.42 12.47
C VAL A 648 -27.58 -15.32 13.92
N ILE A 649 -28.87 -15.04 14.10
CA ILE A 649 -29.50 -14.91 15.42
C ILE A 649 -30.95 -15.40 15.39
N GLY A 650 -31.41 -16.10 16.42
CA GLY A 650 -32.81 -16.50 16.50
C GLY A 650 -33.26 -17.06 17.84
N ARG A 651 -34.57 -17.29 17.96
CA ARG A 651 -35.21 -17.88 19.13
C ARG A 651 -36.32 -18.84 18.72
N SER A 652 -36.02 -20.14 18.78
CA SER A 652 -36.88 -21.20 18.22
C SER A 652 -38.27 -21.26 18.84
N GLY A 653 -38.36 -21.20 20.17
CA GLY A 653 -39.65 -21.22 20.88
C GLY A 653 -40.57 -20.05 20.58
N ALA A 654 -40.00 -18.90 20.20
CA ALA A 654 -40.74 -17.71 19.80
C ALA A 654 -41.03 -17.67 18.29
N GLY A 655 -40.41 -18.58 17.52
CA GLY A 655 -40.60 -18.73 16.09
C GLY A 655 -40.00 -17.59 15.25
N TRP A 656 -38.87 -17.01 15.65
CA TRP A 656 -38.20 -15.96 14.87
C TRP A 656 -36.69 -16.18 14.70
N TRP A 657 -36.15 -15.71 13.58
CA TRP A 657 -34.72 -15.69 13.29
C TRP A 657 -34.36 -14.69 12.18
N ILE A 658 -33.10 -14.25 12.16
CA ILE A 658 -32.48 -13.44 11.11
C ILE A 658 -31.29 -14.21 10.53
N GLY A 659 -31.20 -14.28 9.21
CA GLY A 659 -30.20 -15.10 8.55
C GLY A 659 -30.07 -14.85 7.05
N VAL A 660 -29.14 -15.57 6.41
CA VAL A 660 -28.90 -15.53 4.97
C VAL A 660 -29.61 -16.69 4.29
N MET A 661 -30.29 -16.39 3.18
CA MET A 661 -30.93 -17.42 2.35
C MET A 661 -29.91 -18.10 1.45
N CYS A 662 -29.81 -19.44 1.55
CA CYS A 662 -29.04 -20.25 0.60
C CYS A 662 -29.91 -21.23 -0.20
N GLU A 663 -31.22 -20.99 -0.24
CA GLU A 663 -32.14 -21.79 -1.02
C GLU A 663 -32.03 -21.54 -2.54
N SER A 664 -32.19 -22.57 -3.37
CA SER A 664 -32.14 -22.44 -4.83
C SER A 664 -33.28 -21.55 -5.35
N GLY A 665 -32.93 -20.38 -5.92
CA GLY A 665 -33.86 -19.39 -6.46
C GLY A 665 -33.22 -18.00 -6.55
N GLY A 666 -33.94 -16.99 -7.04
CA GLY A 666 -33.44 -15.61 -7.20
C GLY A 666 -33.17 -14.83 -5.90
N ASN A 667 -33.16 -15.51 -4.74
CA ASN A 667 -32.96 -14.92 -3.42
C ASN A 667 -31.71 -15.45 -2.69
N ALA A 668 -30.90 -16.30 -3.34
CA ALA A 668 -29.64 -16.74 -2.77
C ALA A 668 -28.74 -15.54 -2.42
N GLY A 669 -28.20 -15.54 -1.21
CA GLY A 669 -27.33 -14.48 -0.68
C GLY A 669 -28.04 -13.25 -0.12
N LYS A 670 -29.36 -13.27 -0.02
CA LYS A 670 -30.14 -12.19 0.61
C LYS A 670 -30.37 -12.47 2.09
N LEU A 671 -30.49 -11.40 2.88
CA LEU A 671 -30.95 -11.48 4.26
C LEU A 671 -32.44 -11.81 4.30
N ARG A 672 -32.82 -12.60 5.30
CA ARG A 672 -34.20 -12.94 5.63
C ARG A 672 -34.40 -12.79 7.14
N CYS A 673 -35.38 -11.99 7.50
CA CYS A 673 -35.92 -11.98 8.86
C CYS A 673 -37.29 -12.67 8.83
N TYR A 674 -37.39 -13.79 9.54
CA TYR A 674 -38.59 -14.61 9.64
C TYR A 674 -39.20 -14.48 11.04
N ILE A 675 -40.51 -14.28 11.11
CA ILE A 675 -41.26 -14.30 12.37
C ILE A 675 -42.61 -15.00 12.12
N GLN A 676 -42.81 -16.18 12.73
CA GLN A 676 -44.07 -16.94 12.80
C GLN A 676 -44.86 -17.03 11.47
N GLY A 677 -44.15 -17.21 10.35
CA GLY A 677 -44.75 -17.40 9.03
C GLY A 677 -44.77 -16.15 8.13
N THR A 678 -44.24 -15.02 8.61
CA THR A 678 -44.09 -13.79 7.82
C THR A 678 -42.60 -13.49 7.61
N ASP A 679 -42.28 -13.02 6.40
CA ASP A 679 -40.90 -12.77 5.95
C ASP A 679 -40.70 -11.32 5.51
N ILE A 680 -39.55 -10.75 5.87
CA ILE A 680 -38.92 -9.65 5.13
C ILE A 680 -37.59 -10.17 4.57
N ILE A 681 -37.41 -10.06 3.26
CA ILE A 681 -36.21 -10.53 2.54
C ILE A 681 -35.53 -9.31 1.95
N SER A 682 -34.22 -9.13 2.06
CA SER A 682 -33.55 -7.94 1.53
C SER A 682 -33.67 -7.79 0.01
N ASN A 683 -33.35 -6.61 -0.52
CA ASN A 683 -33.00 -6.43 -1.93
C ASN A 683 -31.51 -6.68 -2.15
N ALA A 684 -30.66 -6.16 -1.25
CA ALA A 684 -29.22 -6.34 -1.28
C ALA A 684 -28.78 -7.80 -1.07
N LEU A 685 -27.67 -8.14 -1.70
CA LEU A 685 -26.89 -9.34 -1.38
C LEU A 685 -25.91 -8.98 -0.26
N VAL A 686 -25.66 -9.92 0.65
CA VAL A 686 -24.74 -9.72 1.79
C VAL A 686 -23.65 -10.78 1.87
N THR A 687 -23.34 -11.38 0.72
CA THR A 687 -22.43 -12.53 0.59
C THR A 687 -21.30 -12.26 -0.38
N ASP A 688 -20.99 -10.99 -0.59
CA ASP A 688 -19.93 -10.49 -1.48
C ASP A 688 -18.54 -10.53 -0.81
N GLY A 689 -18.48 -10.91 0.46
CA GLY A 689 -17.26 -10.94 1.23
C GLY A 689 -16.91 -9.60 1.85
N GLU A 690 -17.80 -8.60 1.85
CA GLU A 690 -17.66 -7.33 2.55
C GLU A 690 -18.41 -7.33 3.90
N TRP A 691 -18.11 -6.33 4.73
CA TRP A 691 -18.83 -6.10 5.98
C TRP A 691 -20.13 -5.37 5.71
N HIS A 692 -21.24 -5.91 6.20
CA HIS A 692 -22.56 -5.27 6.14
C HIS A 692 -23.10 -4.96 7.54
N HIS A 693 -23.64 -3.75 7.68
CA HIS A 693 -24.40 -3.34 8.87
C HIS A 693 -25.86 -3.70 8.67
N VAL A 694 -26.44 -4.46 9.59
CA VAL A 694 -27.80 -4.96 9.47
C VAL A 694 -28.63 -4.46 10.64
N VAL A 695 -29.75 -3.78 10.35
CA VAL A 695 -30.75 -3.41 11.37
C VAL A 695 -32.14 -3.89 10.95
N PHE A 696 -32.70 -4.81 11.74
CA PHE A 696 -34.11 -5.16 11.66
C PHE A 696 -34.87 -4.44 12.77
N LEU A 697 -35.98 -3.77 12.44
CA LEU A 697 -36.85 -3.19 13.44
C LEU A 697 -38.34 -3.38 13.14
N ARG A 698 -39.13 -3.48 14.22
CA ARG A 698 -40.59 -3.46 14.19
C ARG A 698 -41.09 -2.07 14.59
N ASP A 699 -41.79 -1.39 13.69
CA ASP A 699 -42.45 -0.10 13.96
C ASP A 699 -43.97 -0.28 13.98
N ASN A 700 -44.50 -0.58 15.16
CA ASN A 700 -45.92 -0.87 15.33
C ASN A 700 -46.80 0.39 15.19
N GLY A 701 -46.24 1.60 15.33
CA GLY A 701 -46.96 2.85 15.06
C GLY A 701 -47.30 3.06 13.57
N ALA A 702 -46.55 2.41 12.67
CA ALA A 702 -46.75 2.46 11.23
C ALA A 702 -47.24 1.12 10.63
N GLY A 703 -47.30 0.05 11.42
CA GLY A 703 -47.69 -1.30 11.00
C GLY A 703 -46.67 -2.01 10.11
N ASN A 704 -45.41 -1.57 10.09
CA ASN A 704 -44.39 -2.06 9.17
C ASN A 704 -43.16 -2.64 9.90
N TRP A 705 -42.60 -3.70 9.33
CA TRP A 705 -41.23 -4.13 9.59
C TRP A 705 -40.30 -3.46 8.60
N ARG A 706 -39.13 -3.03 9.07
CA ARG A 706 -38.10 -2.41 8.24
C ARG A 706 -36.79 -3.16 8.40
N LEU A 707 -36.10 -3.33 7.28
CA LEU A 707 -34.75 -3.86 7.21
C LEU A 707 -33.87 -2.78 6.60
N TYR A 708 -32.84 -2.41 7.34
CA TYR A 708 -31.79 -1.52 6.89
C TYR A 708 -30.53 -2.35 6.65
N ILE A 709 -29.85 -2.04 5.55
CA ILE A 709 -28.55 -2.60 5.21
C ILE A 709 -27.64 -1.41 4.90
N ASP A 710 -26.48 -1.38 5.54
CA ASP A 710 -25.44 -0.37 5.34
C ASP A 710 -25.98 1.05 5.56
N GLY A 711 -26.68 1.23 6.69
CA GLY A 711 -27.29 2.49 7.10
C GLY A 711 -28.55 2.89 6.31
N LEU A 712 -28.84 2.23 5.19
CA LEU A 712 -29.93 2.60 4.28
C LEU A 712 -31.14 1.69 4.44
N LEU A 713 -32.35 2.24 4.27
CA LEU A 713 -33.58 1.44 4.24
C LEU A 713 -33.59 0.56 2.98
N ASP A 714 -33.29 -0.72 3.16
CA ASP A 714 -33.31 -1.71 2.07
C ASP A 714 -34.74 -2.18 1.77
N ARG A 715 -35.55 -2.45 2.81
CA ARG A 715 -36.92 -2.92 2.63
C ARG A 715 -37.88 -2.54 3.76
N SER A 716 -39.14 -2.36 3.40
CA SER A 716 -40.26 -2.18 4.32
C SER A 716 -41.44 -3.05 3.88
N VAL A 717 -42.03 -3.81 4.80
CA VAL A 717 -43.23 -4.63 4.55
C VAL A 717 -44.25 -4.43 5.67
N ALA A 718 -45.53 -4.67 5.38
CA ALA A 718 -46.55 -4.75 6.42
C ALA A 718 -46.20 -5.92 7.35
N GLY A 719 -46.00 -5.64 8.64
CA GLY A 719 -45.54 -6.60 9.62
C GLY A 719 -46.68 -7.12 10.48
N ALA A 720 -46.66 -8.41 10.81
CA ALA A 720 -47.66 -8.98 11.70
C ALA A 720 -47.32 -8.73 13.20
N GLY A 721 -48.33 -8.42 14.01
CA GLY A 721 -48.18 -8.16 15.45
C GLY A 721 -48.10 -9.45 16.27
N HIS A 722 -47.01 -10.21 16.12
CA HIS A 722 -46.80 -11.45 16.87
C HIS A 722 -46.25 -11.21 18.29
N ASN A 723 -46.70 -12.02 19.25
CA ASN A 723 -46.08 -12.10 20.58
C ASN A 723 -44.88 -13.05 20.49
N LEU A 724 -43.69 -12.55 20.85
CA LEU A 724 -42.40 -13.24 20.73
C LEU A 724 -41.86 -13.71 22.09
N SER A 725 -42.76 -13.89 23.07
CA SER A 725 -42.40 -14.47 24.37
C SER A 725 -42.18 -15.97 24.26
N ALA A 726 -41.07 -16.46 24.78
CA ALA A 726 -40.76 -17.88 24.87
C ALA A 726 -39.98 -18.20 26.15
N SER A 727 -39.81 -19.49 26.44
CA SER A 727 -38.92 -19.99 27.51
C SER A 727 -37.60 -20.53 26.96
N ASP A 728 -37.45 -20.57 25.64
CA ASP A 728 -36.26 -21.06 24.95
C ASP A 728 -35.16 -19.99 24.94
N PRO A 729 -33.89 -20.42 24.95
CA PRO A 729 -32.76 -19.51 24.87
C PRO A 729 -32.71 -18.77 23.52
N LEU A 730 -32.00 -17.64 23.51
CA LEU A 730 -31.61 -16.94 22.30
C LEU A 730 -30.31 -17.57 21.75
N THR A 731 -30.22 -17.75 20.43
CA THR A 731 -29.13 -18.50 19.79
C THR A 731 -28.38 -17.65 18.77
N LEU A 732 -27.05 -17.76 18.74
CA LEU A 732 -26.16 -17.10 17.79
C LEU A 732 -25.45 -18.13 16.92
N GLY A 733 -25.42 -17.88 15.61
CA GLY A 733 -24.86 -18.78 14.60
C GLY A 733 -25.68 -20.05 14.37
N TRP A 734 -26.82 -20.21 15.04
CA TRP A 734 -27.69 -21.36 14.82
C TRP A 734 -29.17 -21.18 15.18
N PHE A 735 -30.00 -22.13 14.74
CA PHE A 735 -31.41 -22.22 15.11
C PHE A 735 -31.93 -23.65 15.20
N ASN A 736 -32.71 -23.93 16.25
CA ASN A 736 -33.40 -25.21 16.41
C ASN A 736 -34.74 -25.21 15.64
N GLY A 737 -34.65 -25.38 14.31
CA GLY A 737 -35.80 -25.42 13.41
C GLY A 737 -36.38 -26.83 13.21
N PRO A 738 -37.45 -26.95 12.39
CA PRO A 738 -38.09 -28.24 12.10
C PRO A 738 -37.17 -29.25 11.39
N ASP A 739 -36.08 -28.76 10.78
CA ASP A 739 -35.04 -29.54 10.14
C ASP A 739 -33.69 -29.38 10.88
N PRO A 740 -33.35 -30.29 11.81
CA PRO A 740 -32.09 -30.24 12.56
C PRO A 740 -30.86 -30.26 11.65
N GLY A 741 -29.90 -29.36 11.91
CA GLY A 741 -28.64 -29.24 11.15
C GLY A 741 -28.70 -28.36 9.89
N LYS A 742 -29.84 -27.73 9.57
CA LYS A 742 -29.99 -26.87 8.38
C LYS A 742 -29.89 -25.37 8.64
N TYR A 743 -29.65 -24.97 9.89
CA TYR A 743 -29.63 -23.58 10.31
C TYR A 743 -28.34 -23.27 11.07
N ARG A 744 -27.22 -23.27 10.36
CA ARG A 744 -25.89 -22.95 10.88
C ARG A 744 -25.31 -21.81 10.05
N PHE A 745 -24.82 -20.77 10.71
CA PHE A 745 -24.19 -19.64 10.04
C PHE A 745 -22.74 -19.97 9.68
N GLY A 746 -22.29 -19.47 8.52
CA GLY A 746 -20.86 -19.39 8.28
C GLY A 746 -20.44 -18.11 7.66
N GLY A 747 -19.79 -17.32 8.49
CA GLY A 747 -19.35 -15.98 8.25
C GLY A 747 -18.82 -15.44 9.57
N VAL A 748 -18.60 -14.14 9.61
CA VAL A 748 -18.10 -13.42 10.77
C VAL A 748 -19.25 -12.55 11.29
N LEU A 749 -19.48 -12.60 12.60
CA LEU A 749 -20.47 -11.79 13.31
C LEU A 749 -19.75 -10.89 14.32
N ASP A 750 -20.19 -9.64 14.39
CA ASP A 750 -19.62 -8.62 15.24
C ASP A 750 -20.71 -7.67 15.75
N GLU A 751 -20.48 -7.02 16.90
CA GLU A 751 -21.26 -5.85 17.34
C GLU A 751 -22.78 -6.06 17.48
N LEU A 752 -23.20 -7.16 18.11
CA LEU A 752 -24.62 -7.52 18.24
C LEU A 752 -25.33 -6.73 19.35
N ALA A 753 -26.35 -5.96 19.00
CA ALA A 753 -27.15 -5.16 19.91
C ALA A 753 -28.67 -5.42 19.80
N LEU A 754 -29.36 -5.40 20.94
CA LEU A 754 -30.82 -5.51 21.04
C LEU A 754 -31.42 -4.28 21.71
N TYR A 755 -32.57 -3.83 21.20
CA TYR A 755 -33.25 -2.63 21.68
C TYR A 755 -34.73 -2.90 21.96
N ASN A 756 -35.26 -2.29 23.03
CA ASN A 756 -36.68 -2.34 23.41
C ASN A 756 -37.56 -1.25 22.77
N ASP A 757 -37.04 -0.56 21.76
CA ASP A 757 -37.80 0.33 20.88
C ASP A 757 -37.20 0.31 19.47
N LYS A 758 -37.84 0.98 18.51
CA LYS A 758 -37.30 1.21 17.18
C LYS A 758 -36.14 2.20 17.26
N LEU A 759 -35.02 1.87 16.62
CA LEU A 759 -33.93 2.81 16.43
C LEU A 759 -34.40 3.95 15.50
N PRO A 760 -34.11 5.22 15.85
CA PRO A 760 -34.30 6.34 14.94
C PRO A 760 -33.42 6.16 13.69
N VAL A 761 -33.91 6.53 12.50
CA VAL A 761 -33.17 6.40 11.24
C VAL A 761 -31.81 7.10 11.30
N VAL A 762 -31.74 8.29 11.89
CA VAL A 762 -30.49 9.03 12.06
C VAL A 762 -29.46 8.27 12.89
N VAL A 763 -29.90 7.49 13.88
CA VAL A 763 -29.03 6.66 14.72
C VAL A 763 -28.51 5.46 13.91
N ILE A 764 -29.36 4.84 13.09
CA ILE A 764 -28.97 3.74 12.20
C ILE A 764 -27.91 4.21 11.19
N GLU A 765 -28.16 5.37 10.55
CA GLU A 765 -27.21 5.99 9.61
C GLU A 765 -25.90 6.33 10.32
N GLN A 766 -25.98 6.85 11.55
CA GLN A 766 -24.80 7.15 12.36
C GLN A 766 -24.02 5.87 12.68
N HIS A 767 -24.65 4.85 13.25
CA HIS A 767 -24.00 3.58 13.59
C HIS A 767 -23.29 2.93 12.39
N TYR A 768 -23.91 2.99 11.20
CA TYR A 768 -23.26 2.54 9.97
C TYR A 768 -22.04 3.40 9.60
N ASN A 769 -22.22 4.73 9.50
CA ASN A 769 -21.20 5.66 9.00
C ASN A 769 -19.99 5.75 9.92
N LEU A 770 -20.19 5.54 11.22
CA LEU A 770 -19.08 5.51 12.18
C LEU A 770 -18.18 4.30 11.95
N GLY A 771 -18.71 3.20 11.38
CA GLY A 771 -17.92 2.05 10.93
C GLY A 771 -17.15 1.31 12.03
N TRP A 772 -17.16 1.83 13.25
CA TRP A 772 -16.53 1.28 14.43
C TRP A 772 -17.65 1.16 15.48
N GLY A 773 -18.17 -0.04 15.71
CA GLY A 773 -18.76 -0.46 16.99
C GLY A 773 -17.80 -0.38 18.20
N ALA A 774 -16.78 0.48 18.15
CA ALA A 774 -16.12 0.95 19.35
C ALA A 774 -17.12 1.87 20.05
N THR A 775 -17.96 1.24 20.87
CA THR A 775 -18.88 1.83 21.85
C THR A 775 -20.10 2.55 21.27
N TYR A 776 -21.18 1.79 21.02
CA TYR A 776 -22.55 2.34 21.02
C TYR A 776 -22.88 3.12 22.31
N CYS A 777 -22.06 2.97 23.35
CA CYS A 777 -21.91 3.86 24.51
C CYS A 777 -20.74 3.46 25.44
N TYR A 778 -20.36 4.35 26.35
CA TYR A 778 -19.35 4.13 27.41
C TYR A 778 -19.99 3.64 28.73
N ASN A 779 -19.21 2.99 29.60
CA ASN A 779 -19.65 2.59 30.94
C ASN A 779 -19.50 3.75 31.93
N CYS A 780 -20.56 4.09 32.68
CA CYS A 780 -20.46 5.09 33.74
C CYS A 780 -19.41 4.70 34.78
N GLY A 781 -18.42 5.56 35.01
CA GLY A 781 -17.32 5.32 35.95
C GLY A 781 -16.15 4.51 35.38
N ASP A 782 -16.23 4.07 34.12
CA ASP A 782 -15.09 3.57 33.36
C ASP A 782 -14.46 4.76 32.61
N VAL A 783 -13.50 5.38 33.28
CA VAL A 783 -12.92 6.67 32.89
C VAL A 783 -11.74 6.44 31.94
N ASP A 784 -11.08 5.29 32.08
CA ASP A 784 -9.88 4.92 31.31
C ASP A 784 -10.17 4.00 30.11
N GLY A 785 -11.43 3.58 29.93
CA GLY A 785 -11.88 2.76 28.80
C GLY A 785 -11.50 1.30 28.93
N SER A 786 -11.20 0.85 30.15
CA SER A 786 -10.78 -0.53 30.43
C SER A 786 -11.94 -1.51 30.55
N GLU A 787 -13.17 -1.06 30.34
CA GLU A 787 -14.41 -1.83 30.37
C GLU A 787 -14.81 -2.28 31.78
N ALA A 788 -14.13 -1.81 32.82
CA ALA A 788 -14.40 -2.13 34.21
C ALA A 788 -14.24 -0.91 35.10
N VAL A 789 -15.20 -0.67 35.99
CA VAL A 789 -15.08 0.37 37.03
C VAL A 789 -14.16 -0.12 38.15
N THR A 790 -12.89 0.24 38.09
CA THR A 790 -11.84 -0.21 39.00
C THR A 790 -11.04 0.94 39.60
N VAL A 791 -10.03 0.60 40.42
CA VAL A 791 -9.14 1.60 41.00
C VAL A 791 -8.32 2.35 39.95
N SER A 792 -8.12 1.77 38.75
CA SER A 792 -7.42 2.46 37.66
C SER A 792 -8.22 3.68 37.20
N ASP A 793 -9.54 3.60 37.13
CA ASP A 793 -10.43 4.71 36.78
C ASP A 793 -10.36 5.86 37.77
N ALA A 794 -10.35 5.55 39.06
CA ALA A 794 -10.18 6.56 40.10
C ALA A 794 -8.81 7.24 40.00
N VAL A 795 -7.75 6.49 39.69
CA VAL A 795 -6.40 7.03 39.48
C VAL A 795 -6.32 7.86 38.20
N TYR A 796 -6.96 7.41 37.12
CA TYR A 796 -7.05 8.12 35.85
C TYR A 796 -7.75 9.47 36.04
N LEU A 797 -8.89 9.47 36.72
CA LEU A 797 -9.66 10.67 37.03
C LEU A 797 -8.88 11.65 37.92
N ILE A 798 -8.11 11.15 38.90
CA ILE A 798 -7.18 11.97 39.70
C ILE A 798 -6.10 12.61 38.83
N ASN A 799 -5.49 11.85 37.92
CA ASN A 799 -4.44 12.34 37.03
C ASN A 799 -4.97 13.37 36.04
N PHE A 800 -6.20 13.21 35.55
CA PHE A 800 -6.89 14.22 34.75
C PHE A 800 -7.14 15.52 35.54
N ILE A 801 -7.71 15.42 36.74
CA ILE A 801 -8.08 16.60 37.55
C ILE A 801 -6.83 17.37 38.06
N PHE A 802 -5.75 16.68 38.42
CA PHE A 802 -4.60 17.30 39.12
C PHE A 802 -3.26 17.20 38.39
N GLY A 803 -3.10 16.27 37.45
CA GLY A 803 -1.80 15.85 36.90
C GLY A 803 -1.56 16.18 35.43
N GLY A 804 -2.52 16.77 34.72
CA GLY A 804 -2.44 16.99 33.28
C GLY A 804 -2.51 15.68 32.46
N GLY A 805 -3.09 14.62 33.04
CA GLY A 805 -3.39 13.38 32.33
C GLY A 805 -4.41 13.60 31.21
N ASN A 806 -4.51 12.61 30.32
CA ASN A 806 -5.46 12.65 29.20
C ASN A 806 -6.90 12.81 29.71
N PRO A 807 -7.77 13.52 28.97
CA PRO A 807 -9.19 13.59 29.31
C PRO A 807 -9.83 12.20 29.33
N PRO A 808 -10.90 12.00 30.13
CA PRO A 808 -11.73 10.80 30.06
C PRO A 808 -12.28 10.58 28.65
N LEU A 809 -12.47 9.31 28.26
CA LEU A 809 -13.09 8.94 26.98
C LEU A 809 -14.47 9.59 26.80
N ALA A 810 -15.25 9.70 27.87
CA ALA A 810 -16.44 10.53 27.93
C ALA A 810 -16.48 11.32 29.24
N SER A 811 -16.78 12.61 29.15
CA SER A 811 -16.90 13.51 30.31
C SER A 811 -17.97 13.06 31.31
N GLU A 812 -19.01 12.43 30.80
CA GLU A 812 -20.15 11.91 31.53
C GLU A 812 -19.82 10.56 32.20
N ALA A 813 -18.91 9.76 31.65
CA ALA A 813 -18.35 8.59 32.34
C ALA A 813 -17.59 9.01 33.61
N ALA A 814 -17.00 10.20 33.56
CA ALA A 814 -16.22 10.81 34.63
C ALA A 814 -17.07 11.59 35.65
N ASP A 815 -18.27 12.04 35.30
CA ASP A 815 -19.25 12.69 36.19
C ASP A 815 -20.15 11.64 36.86
N VAL A 816 -19.54 10.78 37.68
CA VAL A 816 -20.21 9.61 38.25
C VAL A 816 -21.27 9.97 39.30
N ASP A 817 -21.26 11.22 39.79
CA ASP A 817 -22.25 11.75 40.72
C ASP A 817 -23.35 12.61 40.06
N CYS A 818 -23.32 12.77 38.72
CA CYS A 818 -24.30 13.52 37.92
C CYS A 818 -24.44 14.99 38.34
N SER A 819 -23.36 15.61 38.82
CA SER A 819 -23.37 17.02 39.21
C SER A 819 -23.29 17.98 38.02
N GLY A 820 -22.95 17.47 36.83
CA GLY A 820 -22.67 18.23 35.62
C GLY A 820 -21.23 18.76 35.57
N PHE A 821 -20.36 18.35 36.50
CA PHE A 821 -18.98 18.81 36.60
C PHE A 821 -18.06 17.67 37.05
N ILE A 822 -16.99 17.41 36.30
CA ILE A 822 -15.96 16.45 36.72
C ILE A 822 -15.09 17.10 37.79
N THR A 823 -15.23 16.67 39.04
CA THR A 823 -14.47 17.19 40.17
C THR A 823 -13.94 16.07 41.08
N ILE A 824 -13.29 16.47 42.18
CA ILE A 824 -12.87 15.51 43.20
C ILE A 824 -14.05 14.77 43.85
N SER A 825 -15.28 15.30 43.76
CA SER A 825 -16.47 14.58 44.27
C SER A 825 -16.70 13.27 43.52
N ASP A 826 -16.50 13.26 42.20
CA ASP A 826 -16.59 12.08 41.35
C ASP A 826 -15.56 11.02 41.71
N VAL A 827 -14.31 11.43 41.96
CA VAL A 827 -13.26 10.52 42.45
C VAL A 827 -13.67 9.87 43.77
N VAL A 828 -14.19 10.67 44.71
CA VAL A 828 -14.62 10.17 46.02
C VAL A 828 -15.82 9.23 45.88
N PHE A 829 -16.75 9.56 44.99
CA PHE A 829 -17.91 8.73 44.68
C PHE A 829 -17.49 7.38 44.09
N LEU A 830 -16.60 7.40 43.09
CA LEU A 830 -16.08 6.22 42.41
C LEU A 830 -15.32 5.29 43.38
N ILE A 831 -14.44 5.85 44.22
CA ILE A 831 -13.75 5.09 45.28
C ILE A 831 -14.75 4.48 46.28
N GLY A 832 -15.81 5.23 46.63
CA GLY A 832 -16.89 4.76 47.49
C GLY A 832 -17.64 3.57 46.90
N TYR A 833 -17.93 3.60 45.60
CA TYR A 833 -18.51 2.48 44.87
C TYR A 833 -17.56 1.26 44.85
N ILE A 834 -16.30 1.46 44.45
CA ILE A 834 -15.30 0.37 44.29
C ILE A 834 -15.01 -0.34 45.61
N PHE A 835 -14.82 0.40 46.71
CA PHE A 835 -14.29 -0.16 47.96
C PHE A 835 -15.30 -0.25 49.11
N ALA A 836 -16.34 0.59 49.13
CA ALA A 836 -17.21 0.74 50.29
C ALA A 836 -18.65 0.25 50.05
N GLY A 837 -18.95 -0.32 48.88
CA GLY A 837 -20.30 -0.74 48.51
C GLY A 837 -21.26 0.47 48.38
N GLY A 838 -20.71 1.63 48.01
CA GLY A 838 -21.49 2.82 47.71
C GLY A 838 -22.43 2.64 46.51
N PRO A 839 -23.27 3.64 46.20
CA PRO A 839 -24.14 3.60 45.03
C PRO A 839 -23.32 3.43 43.74
N ALA A 840 -23.87 2.72 42.75
CA ALA A 840 -23.28 2.67 41.42
C ALA A 840 -23.24 4.07 40.79
N PRO A 841 -22.27 4.33 39.88
CA PRO A 841 -22.27 5.52 39.04
C PRO A 841 -23.65 5.78 38.44
N CYS A 842 -24.07 7.04 38.41
CA CYS A 842 -25.46 7.40 38.17
C CYS A 842 -25.99 6.94 36.80
N GLU A 843 -27.29 6.61 36.73
CA GLU A 843 -27.94 6.11 35.51
C GLU A 843 -28.04 7.16 34.39
N GLN A 844 -27.97 8.46 34.68
CA GLN A 844 -28.04 9.49 33.65
C GLN A 844 -26.75 9.60 32.82
N CYS A 845 -25.70 8.90 33.23
CA CYS A 845 -24.49 8.73 32.45
C CYS A 845 -24.54 7.47 31.55
N LYS A 846 -25.60 6.64 31.65
CA LYS A 846 -25.81 5.46 30.79
C LYS A 846 -26.47 5.88 29.49
#